data_AF-A0BQD5-F1
#
_entry.id   AF-A0BQD5-F1
#
_cell.length_a   1.000
_cell.length_b   1.000
_cell.length_c   1.000
_cell.angle_alpha   90.00
_cell.angle_beta   90.00
_cell.angle_gamma   90.00
#
_symmetry.space_group_name_H-M   'P 1'
#
loop_
_entity.id
_entity.type
_entity.pdbx_description
1 polymer ?
#
loop_
_entity_poly.entity_id
_entity_poly.type
_entity_poly.pdbx_seq_one_letter_code
_entity_poly.pdbx_strand_id
1 'polypeptide(L)'
;MIYILGPEYKPRKKFIGKLFVFLCDIYIWLLFFPCMITCFEFCICNQEQGCTLDTVRLILTFLAILGLICGLLNIVVLTALFHNNWENKKDCFNGENVIYLTSYQFSRFVMAFFVVFSTKVYTFLWLFMIVSFLIYTLFLANILIGNGFLAFGTKYTRSLFIVMLIFLVSTTFSSIVDELHRSQNSDTTIENFSVYFSFTLIFLLLTVGYNLRHTQSITIQFDIHQLTPDALQKQIYTTLAFLEVSLTDISIDTYFKGILQRHLDFECQHPVIKGEGRCFCKKKRVYDSKKRKEVRVEEWITTKAIIMKFLIKSWIETYLGDRPNDVSVQILYARFMFSKFHNHQIALHILSGLEKRFTFLLDRYRSYQLKWKIIKFIRHRNSDSYKGKLEIENALFVEEQIDSIKNNITNILKQNCVFWNNLQQTTIDMSEMDNLLQMIFKKIEATKHLWMTITNYLEYKKKWKFYYAWFTLYILNKKIKNRILDNFQGFQVNENDIFSEELQEHNADEDVNSVKSGYLDNEKIEIKSRKIIFDKKACIIQASDDIQSSILKVNKQFTRIFGYSSEEVVRILPIINLMPDVYGKVHPQILNDYKQTGKSTSLYSQRKIYCLHKSGVMFTAWKFLKLYVDLNGLSQFVIMIRPTDFDNEKKHDYMILNNDWEINGMTNNVLSGLNLDPRLFKKTSSEFILFNMLLFAPKLIQYSRIAPLINEEKDLPVFGMMKNPKKPVQKVIHHQNVLENQLSNSSKPKINVNMLGSASLKQSLGKPIQGLYSDLDFGSKVLLPQQSIDQQIPQQLVIQNERDKCLVASNEFYQ
;
A
#
# COMPACT_ATOMS: atom_id res chain seq x y z
N MET A 1 -5.88 -23.53 -15.23
CA MET A 1 -4.75 -22.58 -15.31
C MET A 1 -4.46 -21.84 -13.99
N ILE A 2 -5.44 -21.31 -13.25
CA ILE A 2 -5.19 -20.54 -12.00
C ILE A 2 -4.70 -21.41 -10.82
N TYR A 3 -5.09 -22.69 -10.76
CA TYR A 3 -4.58 -23.63 -9.74
C TYR A 3 -3.10 -24.01 -9.93
N ILE A 4 -2.56 -23.83 -11.15
CA ILE A 4 -1.19 -24.23 -11.52
C ILE A 4 -0.16 -23.19 -11.08
N LEU A 5 -0.57 -21.94 -10.81
CA LEU A 5 0.39 -20.83 -10.62
C LEU A 5 0.79 -20.57 -9.15
N GLY A 6 0.17 -21.22 -8.17
CA GLY A 6 0.57 -21.17 -6.75
C GLY A 6 0.52 -19.78 -6.08
N PRO A 7 0.52 -19.72 -4.73
CA PRO A 7 0.56 -18.45 -3.98
C PRO A 7 1.90 -17.69 -4.11
N GLU A 8 2.92 -18.32 -4.69
CA GLU A 8 4.28 -17.78 -4.84
C GLU A 8 4.54 -17.07 -6.17
N TYR A 9 3.54 -16.91 -7.05
CA TYR A 9 3.72 -16.24 -8.33
C TYR A 9 4.14 -14.77 -8.14
N LYS A 10 5.46 -14.51 -8.19
CA LYS A 10 6.04 -13.16 -8.23
C LYS A 10 5.71 -12.57 -9.61
N PRO A 11 4.87 -11.53 -9.72
CA PRO A 11 4.67 -10.87 -11.00
C PRO A 11 6.02 -10.28 -11.44
N ARG A 12 6.41 -10.64 -12.66
CA ARG A 12 7.77 -10.46 -13.17
C ARG A 12 8.28 -9.02 -12.99
N LYS A 13 9.57 -8.92 -12.67
CA LYS A 13 10.37 -7.69 -12.85
C LYS A 13 10.28 -7.29 -14.34
N LYS A 14 9.89 -6.03 -14.60
CA LYS A 14 10.02 -5.22 -15.83
C LYS A 14 10.78 -5.87 -17.01
N PHE A 15 10.25 -6.93 -17.61
CA PHE A 15 10.89 -7.53 -18.77
C PHE A 15 9.85 -8.10 -19.71
N ILE A 16 9.46 -7.22 -20.62
CA ILE A 16 9.38 -7.40 -22.07
C ILE A 16 9.51 -5.95 -22.59
N GLY A 17 10.57 -5.64 -23.33
CA GLY A 17 10.84 -4.28 -23.80
C GLY A 17 9.71 -3.75 -24.69
N LYS A 18 9.46 -2.43 -24.69
CA LYS A 18 8.51 -1.78 -25.61
C LYS A 18 8.69 -2.25 -27.06
N LEU A 19 9.93 -2.56 -27.43
CA LEU A 19 10.31 -3.12 -28.74
C LEU A 19 9.72 -4.51 -28.98
N PHE A 20 9.79 -5.44 -28.04
CA PHE A 20 9.23 -6.79 -28.21
C PHE A 20 7.71 -6.73 -28.31
N VAL A 21 7.06 -5.89 -27.50
CA VAL A 21 5.63 -5.60 -27.64
C VAL A 21 5.31 -5.11 -29.05
N PHE A 22 6.07 -4.13 -29.53
CA PHE A 22 5.90 -3.57 -30.86
C PHE A 22 6.13 -4.60 -31.97
N LEU A 23 7.09 -5.51 -31.80
CA LEU A 23 7.35 -6.62 -32.73
C LEU A 23 6.22 -7.67 -32.70
N CYS A 24 5.69 -8.00 -31.52
CA CYS A 24 4.52 -8.88 -31.38
C CYS A 24 3.28 -8.26 -32.01
N ASP A 25 3.10 -6.95 -31.86
CA ASP A 25 2.09 -6.18 -32.58
C ASP A 25 2.31 -6.34 -34.08
N ILE A 26 3.47 -5.93 -34.61
CA ILE A 26 3.76 -6.05 -36.05
C ILE A 26 3.51 -7.47 -36.57
N TYR A 27 3.90 -8.49 -35.80
CA TYR A 27 3.64 -9.89 -36.15
C TYR A 27 2.14 -10.20 -36.23
N ILE A 28 1.35 -9.82 -35.21
CA ILE A 28 -0.11 -10.01 -35.23
C ILE A 28 -0.77 -9.22 -36.36
N TRP A 29 -0.28 -8.01 -36.64
CA TRP A 29 -0.90 -7.10 -37.59
C TRP A 29 -0.56 -7.48 -39.03
N LEU A 30 0.71 -7.72 -39.35
CA LEU A 30 1.18 -7.96 -40.71
C LEU A 30 1.29 -9.43 -41.08
N LEU A 31 1.81 -10.28 -40.18
CA LEU A 31 2.22 -11.65 -40.52
C LEU A 31 1.16 -12.69 -40.19
N PHE A 32 0.37 -12.48 -39.14
CA PHE A 32 -0.62 -13.47 -38.68
C PHE A 32 -1.70 -13.74 -39.73
N PHE A 33 -2.22 -12.72 -40.42
CA PHE A 33 -3.28 -12.91 -41.41
C PHE A 33 -2.82 -13.67 -42.67
N PRO A 34 -1.65 -13.36 -43.26
CA PRO A 34 -1.06 -14.21 -44.30
C PRO A 34 -0.86 -15.67 -43.85
N CYS A 35 -0.35 -15.91 -42.63
CA CYS A 35 -0.22 -17.28 -42.11
C CYS A 35 -1.56 -18.01 -41.96
N MET A 36 -2.63 -17.28 -41.62
CA MET A 36 -3.99 -17.84 -41.57
C MET A 36 -4.49 -18.24 -42.96
N ILE A 37 -4.31 -17.37 -43.96
CA ILE A 37 -4.72 -17.63 -45.34
C ILE A 37 -3.98 -18.86 -45.88
N THR A 38 -2.65 -18.92 -45.74
CA THR A 38 -1.87 -20.06 -46.22
C THR A 38 -2.29 -21.36 -45.51
N CYS A 39 -2.52 -21.32 -44.20
CA CYS A 39 -3.02 -22.48 -43.46
C CYS A 39 -4.36 -22.98 -43.99
N PHE A 40 -5.32 -22.08 -44.23
CA PHE A 40 -6.63 -22.45 -44.77
C PHE A 40 -6.56 -22.96 -46.21
N GLU A 41 -5.70 -22.36 -47.04
CA GLU A 41 -5.48 -22.77 -48.44
C GLU A 41 -5.02 -24.24 -48.50
N PHE A 42 -4.17 -24.66 -47.55
CA PHE A 42 -3.78 -26.05 -47.42
C PHE A 42 -4.90 -26.96 -46.92
N CYS A 43 -5.74 -26.51 -45.98
CA CYS A 43 -6.84 -27.31 -45.47
C CYS A 43 -7.93 -27.57 -46.51
N ILE A 44 -8.20 -26.61 -47.39
CA ILE A 44 -9.32 -26.66 -48.33
C ILE A 44 -8.93 -27.35 -49.66
N CYS A 45 -7.63 -27.49 -49.96
CA CYS A 45 -7.07 -28.07 -51.20
C CYS A 45 -7.85 -27.66 -52.45
N ASN A 46 -7.64 -26.42 -52.91
CA ASN A 46 -8.29 -25.93 -54.11
C ASN A 46 -7.81 -26.77 -55.31
N GLN A 47 -8.74 -27.45 -56.00
CA GLN A 47 -8.49 -28.55 -56.94
C GLN A 47 -7.61 -28.19 -58.15
N GLU A 48 -7.36 -26.90 -58.41
CA GLU A 48 -6.66 -26.42 -59.61
C GLU A 48 -5.13 -26.39 -59.49
N GLN A 49 -4.59 -26.36 -58.27
CA GLN A 49 -3.16 -26.53 -58.02
C GLN A 49 -2.96 -27.94 -57.49
N GLY A 50 -2.51 -28.86 -58.35
CA GLY A 50 -2.37 -30.28 -58.04
C GLY A 50 -2.00 -30.52 -56.56
N CYS A 51 -2.81 -31.29 -55.85
CA CYS A 51 -2.64 -31.59 -54.42
C CYS A 51 -1.45 -32.55 -54.18
N THR A 52 -0.36 -32.43 -54.96
CA THR A 52 0.88 -33.17 -54.72
C THR A 52 1.59 -32.56 -53.51
N LEU A 53 1.91 -33.43 -52.56
CA LEU A 53 2.66 -33.11 -51.34
C LEU A 53 4.15 -32.92 -51.68
N ASP A 54 4.49 -31.79 -52.27
CA ASP A 54 5.90 -31.42 -52.43
C ASP A 54 6.51 -31.07 -51.07
N THR A 55 7.80 -31.38 -50.88
CA THR A 55 8.54 -31.11 -49.64
C THR A 55 8.47 -29.63 -49.22
N VAL A 56 8.50 -28.72 -50.20
CA VAL A 56 8.32 -27.26 -49.99
C VAL A 56 6.94 -26.96 -49.42
N ARG A 57 5.90 -27.62 -49.92
CA ARG A 57 4.51 -27.45 -49.47
C ARG A 57 4.35 -27.92 -48.02
N LEU A 58 4.99 -29.03 -47.66
CA LEU A 58 5.00 -29.56 -46.30
C LEU A 58 5.75 -28.64 -45.30
N ILE A 59 6.84 -28.00 -45.73
CA ILE A 59 7.54 -27.01 -44.91
C ILE A 59 6.68 -25.76 -44.70
N LEU A 60 6.00 -25.28 -45.76
CA LEU A 60 5.11 -24.11 -45.67
C LEU A 60 3.88 -24.37 -44.81
N THR A 61 3.27 -25.56 -44.87
CA THR A 61 2.16 -25.94 -43.97
C THR A 61 2.61 -25.99 -42.53
N PHE A 62 3.77 -26.60 -42.25
CA PHE A 62 4.32 -26.66 -40.91
C PHE A 62 4.60 -25.25 -40.36
N LEU A 63 5.20 -24.36 -41.15
CA LEU A 63 5.44 -22.96 -40.77
C LEU A 63 4.12 -22.19 -40.56
N ALA A 64 3.08 -22.44 -41.36
CA ALA A 64 1.77 -21.82 -41.20
C ALA A 64 1.06 -22.29 -39.91
N ILE A 65 1.07 -23.60 -39.63
CA ILE A 65 0.50 -24.16 -38.39
C ILE A 65 1.27 -23.65 -37.17
N LEU A 66 2.61 -23.63 -37.23
CA LEU A 66 3.45 -23.07 -36.18
C LEU A 66 3.13 -21.58 -35.97
N GLY A 67 2.99 -20.81 -37.06
CA GLY A 67 2.59 -19.42 -37.03
C GLY A 67 1.20 -19.19 -36.43
N LEU A 68 0.24 -20.07 -36.73
CA LEU A 68 -1.11 -20.03 -36.18
C LEU A 68 -1.09 -20.33 -34.67
N ILE A 69 -0.38 -21.37 -34.24
CA ILE A 69 -0.20 -21.72 -32.82
C ILE A 69 0.49 -20.57 -32.09
N CYS A 70 1.56 -20.00 -32.66
CA CYS A 70 2.26 -18.84 -32.10
C CYS A 70 1.34 -17.62 -32.02
N GLY A 71 0.52 -17.36 -33.03
CA GLY A 71 -0.44 -16.26 -33.07
C GLY A 71 -1.59 -16.43 -32.07
N LEU A 72 -2.17 -17.62 -31.97
CA LEU A 72 -3.18 -17.95 -30.95
C LEU A 72 -2.61 -17.87 -29.54
N LEU A 73 -1.41 -18.42 -29.32
CA LEU A 73 -0.71 -18.27 -28.05
C LEU A 73 -0.45 -16.80 -27.77
N ASN A 74 -0.04 -16.00 -28.74
CA ASN A 74 0.16 -14.56 -28.55
C ASN A 74 -1.15 -13.84 -28.23
N ILE A 75 -2.28 -14.18 -28.90
CA ILE A 75 -3.60 -13.63 -28.57
C ILE A 75 -4.02 -14.04 -27.16
N VAL A 76 -3.88 -15.30 -26.77
CA VAL A 76 -4.20 -15.79 -25.42
C VAL A 76 -3.29 -15.14 -24.38
N VAL A 77 -2.00 -15.02 -24.65
CA VAL A 77 -1.02 -14.35 -23.79
C VAL A 77 -1.34 -12.86 -23.68
N LEU A 78 -1.70 -12.19 -24.77
CA LEU A 78 -2.07 -10.78 -24.79
C LEU A 78 -3.36 -10.54 -23.99
N THR A 79 -4.39 -11.35 -24.26
CA THR A 79 -5.69 -11.26 -23.60
C THR A 79 -5.64 -11.66 -22.13
N ALA A 80 -4.82 -12.63 -21.74
CA ALA A 80 -4.70 -13.10 -20.36
C ALA A 80 -3.69 -12.29 -19.53
N LEU A 81 -2.51 -11.96 -20.05
CA LEU A 81 -1.46 -11.26 -19.30
C LEU A 81 -1.63 -9.74 -19.29
N PHE A 82 -2.16 -9.13 -20.35
CA PHE A 82 -2.37 -7.68 -20.42
C PHE A 82 -3.80 -7.27 -20.07
N HIS A 83 -4.61 -8.23 -19.61
CA HIS A 83 -5.84 -7.93 -18.91
C HIS A 83 -5.53 -7.01 -17.72
N ASN A 84 -5.97 -5.75 -17.79
CA ASN A 84 -6.17 -4.88 -16.64
C ASN A 84 -4.93 -4.25 -15.94
N ASN A 85 -3.98 -3.68 -16.69
CA ASN A 85 -2.93 -2.83 -16.12
C ASN A 85 -3.19 -1.32 -16.31
N TRP A 86 -4.34 -0.81 -15.86
CA TRP A 86 -4.74 0.63 -15.93
C TRP A 86 -3.59 1.59 -15.58
N GLU A 87 -2.80 1.28 -14.55
CA GLU A 87 -1.81 2.23 -13.98
C GLU A 87 -0.42 2.19 -14.61
N ASN A 88 -0.04 1.10 -15.27
CA ASN A 88 1.24 1.11 -15.98
C ASN A 88 1.04 1.86 -17.29
N LYS A 89 1.13 3.20 -17.25
CA LYS A 89 1.25 4.06 -18.45
C LYS A 89 2.39 3.61 -19.38
N LYS A 90 3.30 2.77 -18.89
CA LYS A 90 4.42 2.17 -19.61
C LYS A 90 4.10 0.82 -20.28
N ASP A 91 2.98 0.19 -19.96
CA ASP A 91 2.52 -1.05 -20.60
C ASP A 91 1.74 -0.70 -21.87
N CYS A 92 2.31 -1.02 -23.02
CA CYS A 92 1.76 -0.67 -24.33
C CYS A 92 0.43 -1.38 -24.65
N PHE A 93 0.22 -2.58 -24.08
CA PHE A 93 -0.95 -3.44 -24.30
C PHE A 93 -2.04 -3.30 -23.24
N ASN A 94 -1.93 -2.35 -22.32
CA ASN A 94 -3.01 -2.13 -21.37
C ASN A 94 -4.29 -1.80 -22.16
N GLY A 95 -5.33 -2.63 -22.04
CA GLY A 95 -6.61 -2.46 -22.73
C GLY A 95 -7.76 -2.78 -21.79
N GLU A 96 -8.86 -2.03 -21.90
CA GLU A 96 -10.05 -2.23 -21.06
C GLU A 96 -11.10 -3.08 -21.78
N ASN A 97 -11.24 -2.90 -23.10
CA ASN A 97 -12.23 -3.63 -23.90
C ASN A 97 -11.61 -4.79 -24.68
N VAL A 98 -11.35 -5.90 -23.97
CA VAL A 98 -10.80 -7.13 -24.57
C VAL A 98 -11.78 -7.75 -25.56
N ILE A 99 -13.08 -7.69 -25.27
CA ILE A 99 -14.12 -8.24 -26.14
C ILE A 99 -14.02 -7.61 -27.54
N TYR A 100 -13.81 -6.30 -27.62
CA TYR A 100 -13.59 -5.62 -28.89
C TYR A 100 -12.37 -6.17 -29.64
N LEU A 101 -11.22 -6.33 -28.98
CA LEU A 101 -10.01 -6.88 -29.60
C LEU A 101 -10.20 -8.33 -30.05
N THR A 102 -10.82 -9.16 -29.22
CA THR A 102 -11.13 -10.56 -29.57
C THR A 102 -12.11 -10.64 -30.74
N SER A 103 -13.15 -9.79 -30.75
CA SER A 103 -14.11 -9.73 -31.87
C SER A 103 -13.44 -9.30 -33.17
N TYR A 104 -12.49 -8.37 -33.12
CA TYR A 104 -11.70 -7.95 -34.26
C TYR A 104 -10.76 -9.05 -34.77
N GLN A 105 -10.11 -9.80 -33.88
CA GLN A 105 -9.29 -10.95 -34.31
C GLN A 105 -10.15 -12.08 -34.87
N PHE A 106 -11.32 -12.33 -34.27
CA PHE A 106 -12.28 -13.30 -34.79
C PHE A 106 -12.81 -12.90 -36.17
N SER A 107 -13.12 -11.62 -36.39
CA SER A 107 -13.53 -11.17 -37.73
C SER A 107 -12.41 -11.36 -38.75
N ARG A 108 -11.15 -11.09 -38.40
CA ARG A 108 -10.01 -11.39 -39.29
C ARG A 108 -9.86 -12.87 -39.62
N PHE A 109 -10.11 -13.74 -38.64
CA PHE A 109 -10.12 -15.19 -38.86
C PHE A 109 -11.20 -15.58 -39.87
N VAL A 110 -12.42 -15.05 -39.71
CA VAL A 110 -13.53 -15.24 -40.65
C VAL A 110 -13.20 -14.70 -42.04
N MET A 111 -12.57 -13.52 -42.12
CA MET A 111 -12.11 -12.93 -43.38
C MET A 111 -11.06 -13.80 -44.08
N ALA A 112 -10.07 -14.31 -43.33
CA ALA A 112 -9.04 -15.19 -43.88
C ALA A 112 -9.66 -16.49 -44.43
N PHE A 113 -10.66 -17.03 -43.74
CA PHE A 113 -11.41 -18.19 -44.20
C PHE A 113 -12.15 -17.90 -45.52
N PHE A 114 -12.84 -16.76 -45.64
CA PHE A 114 -13.53 -16.37 -46.88
C PHE A 114 -12.58 -16.14 -48.06
N VAL A 115 -11.39 -15.59 -47.84
CA VAL A 115 -10.37 -15.42 -48.90
C VAL A 115 -10.05 -16.75 -49.56
N VAL A 116 -9.94 -17.83 -48.78
CA VAL A 116 -9.58 -19.14 -49.31
C VAL A 116 -10.73 -19.83 -50.05
N PHE A 117 -11.97 -19.56 -49.67
CA PHE A 117 -13.14 -20.07 -50.38
C PHE A 117 -13.39 -19.41 -51.73
N SER A 118 -12.49 -18.52 -52.20
CA SER A 118 -12.60 -17.80 -53.46
C SER A 118 -12.94 -18.72 -54.64
N THR A 119 -14.23 -18.83 -54.92
CA THR A 119 -14.72 -19.45 -56.15
C THR A 119 -14.44 -18.51 -57.32
N LYS A 120 -14.21 -19.07 -58.52
CA LYS A 120 -14.09 -18.27 -59.77
C LYS A 120 -15.32 -17.42 -60.11
N VAL A 121 -16.40 -17.58 -59.35
CA VAL A 121 -17.63 -16.82 -59.56
C VAL A 121 -17.41 -15.36 -59.16
N TYR A 122 -17.54 -14.48 -60.14
CA TYR A 122 -17.37 -13.04 -59.97
C TYR A 122 -18.26 -12.43 -58.86
N THR A 123 -19.45 -13.00 -58.63
CA THR A 123 -20.37 -12.58 -57.57
C THR A 123 -19.80 -12.78 -56.16
N PHE A 124 -18.97 -13.81 -55.96
CA PHE A 124 -18.33 -14.07 -54.67
C PHE A 124 -17.27 -13.01 -54.34
N LEU A 125 -16.49 -12.58 -55.35
CA LEU A 125 -15.49 -11.52 -55.17
C LEU A 125 -16.14 -10.20 -54.72
N TRP A 126 -17.26 -9.83 -55.35
CA TRP A 126 -18.06 -8.66 -54.97
C TRP A 126 -18.59 -8.75 -53.54
N LEU A 127 -19.20 -9.90 -53.21
CA LEU A 127 -19.72 -10.14 -51.87
C LEU A 127 -18.61 -10.03 -50.82
N PHE A 128 -17.46 -10.67 -51.06
CA PHE A 128 -16.31 -10.63 -50.17
C PHE A 128 -15.81 -9.20 -49.93
N MET A 129 -15.69 -8.39 -50.98
CA MET A 129 -15.18 -7.03 -50.90
C MET A 129 -16.14 -6.11 -50.13
N ILE A 130 -17.45 -6.21 -50.40
CA ILE A 130 -18.48 -5.46 -49.68
C ILE A 130 -18.52 -5.85 -48.21
N VAL A 131 -18.52 -7.15 -47.90
CA VAL A 131 -18.52 -7.64 -46.51
C VAL A 131 -17.26 -7.21 -45.77
N SER A 132 -16.09 -7.28 -46.43
CA SER A 132 -14.81 -6.78 -45.87
C SER A 132 -14.92 -5.31 -45.48
N PHE A 133 -15.40 -4.48 -46.40
CA PHE A 133 -15.54 -3.04 -46.20
C PHE A 133 -16.51 -2.72 -45.05
N LEU A 134 -17.67 -3.38 -45.00
CA LEU A 134 -18.66 -3.17 -43.94
C LEU A 134 -18.12 -3.56 -42.57
N ILE A 135 -17.43 -4.71 -42.46
CA ILE A 135 -16.83 -5.17 -41.20
C ILE A 135 -15.78 -4.17 -40.71
N TYR A 136 -14.82 -3.77 -41.55
CA TYR A 136 -13.79 -2.83 -41.13
C TYR A 136 -14.34 -1.44 -40.83
N THR A 137 -15.36 -0.99 -41.56
CA THR A 137 -16.04 0.29 -41.30
C THR A 137 -16.78 0.25 -39.96
N LEU A 138 -17.43 -0.86 -39.62
CA LEU A 138 -18.09 -1.04 -38.31
C LEU A 138 -17.07 -1.00 -37.17
N PHE A 139 -15.89 -1.63 -37.33
CA PHE A 139 -14.82 -1.52 -36.34
C PHE A 139 -14.26 -0.10 -36.25
N LEU A 140 -14.02 0.57 -37.39
CA LEU A 140 -13.57 1.97 -37.40
C LEU A 140 -14.58 2.90 -36.72
N ALA A 141 -15.87 2.73 -36.99
CA ALA A 141 -16.94 3.47 -36.33
C ALA A 141 -16.95 3.15 -34.82
N ASN A 142 -16.84 1.89 -34.42
CA ASN A 142 -16.83 1.51 -33.00
C ASN A 142 -15.59 1.98 -32.23
N ILE A 143 -14.42 2.16 -32.86
CA ILE A 143 -13.25 2.76 -32.19
C ILE A 143 -13.32 4.29 -32.13
N LEU A 144 -13.87 4.93 -33.16
CA LEU A 144 -14.02 6.39 -33.17
C LEU A 144 -15.16 6.85 -32.27
N ILE A 145 -16.26 6.08 -32.23
CA ILE A 145 -17.54 6.47 -31.62
C ILE A 145 -17.90 5.63 -30.38
N GLY A 146 -17.71 4.32 -30.50
CA GLY A 146 -18.17 3.33 -29.53
C GLY A 146 -17.20 3.09 -28.37
N ASN A 147 -17.33 1.90 -27.77
CA ASN A 147 -16.49 1.44 -26.67
C ASN A 147 -15.14 0.89 -27.16
N GLY A 148 -14.91 0.83 -28.48
CA GLY A 148 -13.65 0.40 -29.08
C GLY A 148 -12.49 1.36 -28.76
N PHE A 149 -12.78 2.62 -28.43
CA PHE A 149 -11.77 3.59 -28.00
C PHE A 149 -11.00 3.15 -26.74
N LEU A 150 -11.64 2.35 -25.89
CA LEU A 150 -11.09 1.79 -24.65
C LEU A 150 -10.28 0.50 -24.88
N ALA A 151 -10.16 0.04 -26.13
CA ALA A 151 -9.39 -1.15 -26.47
C ALA A 151 -7.90 -1.00 -26.10
N PHE A 152 -7.34 0.20 -26.21
CA PHE A 152 -5.96 0.50 -25.84
C PHE A 152 -5.86 1.74 -24.94
N GLY A 153 -5.19 1.57 -23.81
CA GLY A 153 -4.94 2.60 -22.81
C GLY A 153 -3.79 3.54 -23.18
N THR A 154 -2.83 3.11 -23.99
CA THR A 154 -1.74 4.01 -24.43
C THR A 154 -2.10 4.79 -25.67
N LYS A 155 -1.81 6.09 -25.67
CA LYS A 155 -2.12 7.00 -26.78
C LYS A 155 -1.48 6.54 -28.09
N TYR A 156 -0.23 6.06 -28.04
CA TYR A 156 0.53 5.67 -29.23
C TYR A 156 -0.02 4.40 -29.88
N THR A 157 -0.22 3.31 -29.11
CA THR A 157 -0.75 2.07 -29.69
C THR A 157 -2.17 2.27 -30.22
N ARG A 158 -2.99 3.05 -29.52
CA ARG A 158 -4.32 3.42 -29.99
C ARG A 158 -4.28 4.22 -31.30
N SER A 159 -3.42 5.24 -31.40
CA SER A 159 -3.27 6.03 -32.63
C SER A 159 -2.80 5.16 -33.79
N LEU A 160 -1.81 4.28 -33.57
CA LEU A 160 -1.33 3.35 -34.59
C LEU A 160 -2.45 2.41 -35.04
N PHE A 161 -3.21 1.84 -34.12
CA PHE A 161 -4.32 0.96 -34.45
C PHE A 161 -5.44 1.67 -35.25
N ILE A 162 -5.76 2.93 -34.90
CA ILE A 162 -6.71 3.73 -35.68
C ILE A 162 -6.19 3.98 -37.10
N VAL A 163 -4.91 4.34 -37.25
CA VAL A 163 -4.28 4.54 -38.57
C VAL A 163 -4.34 3.24 -39.39
N MET A 164 -4.04 2.10 -38.77
CA MET A 164 -4.13 0.79 -39.42
C MET A 164 -5.56 0.44 -39.86
N LEU A 165 -6.57 0.71 -39.03
CA LEU A 165 -7.97 0.51 -39.41
C LEU A 165 -8.40 1.43 -40.55
N ILE A 166 -7.97 2.70 -40.54
CA ILE A 166 -8.22 3.65 -41.63
C ILE A 166 -7.59 3.12 -42.92
N PHE A 167 -6.36 2.60 -42.85
CA PHE A 167 -5.70 1.98 -44.00
C PHE A 167 -6.51 0.82 -44.56
N LEU A 168 -6.96 -0.12 -43.71
CA LEU A 168 -7.76 -1.28 -44.13
C LEU A 168 -9.12 -0.90 -44.76
N VAL A 169 -9.82 0.08 -44.18
CA VAL A 169 -11.07 0.61 -44.75
C VAL A 169 -10.80 1.25 -46.11
N SER A 170 -9.70 2.01 -46.22
CA SER A 170 -9.36 2.70 -47.45
C SER A 170 -8.96 1.75 -48.58
N THR A 171 -8.18 0.72 -48.27
CA THR A 171 -7.79 -0.28 -49.27
C THR A 171 -8.98 -1.07 -49.74
N THR A 172 -9.85 -1.53 -48.83
CA THR A 172 -11.05 -2.32 -49.22
C THR A 172 -12.03 -1.50 -50.04
N PHE A 173 -12.25 -0.23 -49.67
CA PHE A 173 -13.09 0.67 -50.46
C PHE A 173 -12.49 0.97 -51.83
N SER A 174 -11.18 1.19 -51.90
CA SER A 174 -10.52 1.44 -53.17
C SER A 174 -10.55 0.22 -54.10
N SER A 175 -10.40 -0.99 -53.56
CA SER A 175 -10.57 -2.22 -54.34
C SER A 175 -12.00 -2.33 -54.89
N ILE A 176 -13.03 -1.92 -54.13
CA ILE A 176 -14.42 -1.89 -54.63
C ILE A 176 -14.55 -0.92 -55.80
N VAL A 177 -13.95 0.28 -55.68
CA VAL A 177 -14.00 1.29 -56.73
C VAL A 177 -13.23 0.88 -57.98
N ASP A 178 -12.07 0.23 -57.82
CA ASP A 178 -11.29 -0.33 -58.93
C ASP A 178 -12.11 -1.37 -59.71
N GLU A 179 -12.80 -2.24 -58.98
CA GLU A 179 -13.62 -3.29 -59.58
C GLU A 179 -14.90 -2.72 -60.24
N LEU A 180 -15.52 -1.69 -59.64
CA LEU A 180 -16.60 -0.91 -60.29
C LEU A 180 -16.10 -0.28 -61.60
N HIS A 181 -14.92 0.31 -61.57
CA HIS A 181 -14.32 0.97 -62.73
C HIS A 181 -14.01 -0.03 -63.84
N ARG A 182 -13.40 -1.18 -63.52
CA ARG A 182 -13.15 -2.27 -64.47
C ARG A 182 -14.43 -2.85 -65.05
N SER A 183 -15.50 -2.93 -64.26
CA SER A 183 -16.80 -3.36 -64.75
C SER A 183 -17.41 -2.37 -65.76
N GLN A 184 -17.03 -1.09 -65.73
CA GLN A 184 -17.59 -0.04 -66.61
C GLN A 184 -16.72 0.26 -67.82
N ASN A 185 -15.39 0.22 -67.67
CA ASN A 185 -14.43 0.58 -68.71
C ASN A 185 -13.62 -0.66 -69.12
N SER A 186 -13.78 -1.11 -70.38
CA SER A 186 -13.01 -2.21 -70.97
C SER A 186 -11.55 -1.86 -71.28
N ASP A 187 -11.18 -0.57 -71.20
CA ASP A 187 -9.86 -0.08 -71.58
C ASP A 187 -8.86 -0.18 -70.41
N THR A 188 -7.74 -0.86 -70.69
CA THR A 188 -6.72 -1.34 -69.75
C THR A 188 -5.71 -0.27 -69.27
N THR A 189 -5.96 1.02 -69.49
CA THR A 189 -4.88 2.02 -69.52
C THR A 189 -4.63 2.78 -68.21
N ILE A 190 -5.39 2.56 -67.14
CA ILE A 190 -5.16 3.25 -65.86
C ILE A 190 -4.70 2.25 -64.79
N GLU A 191 -3.42 1.87 -64.83
CA GLU A 191 -2.83 0.86 -63.94
C GLU A 191 -2.73 1.28 -62.46
N ASN A 192 -3.12 2.51 -62.06
CA ASN A 192 -2.84 3.04 -60.71
C ASN A 192 -3.99 3.80 -60.02
N PHE A 193 -5.20 3.83 -60.58
CA PHE A 193 -6.31 4.62 -60.03
C PHE A 193 -6.63 4.26 -58.56
N SER A 194 -6.66 2.97 -58.25
CA SER A 194 -6.95 2.45 -56.91
C SER A 194 -5.91 2.87 -55.85
N VAL A 195 -4.66 3.02 -56.23
CA VAL A 195 -3.60 3.42 -55.30
C VAL A 195 -3.77 4.90 -54.91
N TYR A 196 -3.94 5.79 -55.90
CA TYR A 196 -4.17 7.22 -55.64
C TYR A 196 -5.47 7.46 -54.85
N PHE A 197 -6.53 6.72 -55.17
CA PHE A 197 -7.79 6.81 -54.46
C PHE A 197 -7.68 6.31 -53.00
N SER A 198 -6.90 5.26 -52.75
CA SER A 198 -6.61 4.81 -51.39
C SER A 198 -5.91 5.90 -50.58
N PHE A 199 -4.88 6.54 -51.13
CA PHE A 199 -4.12 7.58 -50.42
C PHE A 199 -4.97 8.81 -50.08
N THR A 200 -5.82 9.24 -51.00
CA THR A 200 -6.73 10.37 -50.78
C THR A 200 -7.78 10.05 -49.72
N LEU A 201 -8.37 8.83 -49.75
CA LEU A 201 -9.32 8.39 -48.73
C LEU A 201 -8.69 8.27 -47.34
N ILE A 202 -7.45 7.79 -47.25
CA ILE A 202 -6.70 7.73 -45.98
C ILE A 202 -6.56 9.14 -45.39
N PHE A 203 -6.15 10.12 -46.20
CA PHE A 203 -5.99 11.50 -45.74
C PHE A 203 -7.33 12.11 -45.26
N LEU A 204 -8.41 11.86 -46.01
CA LEU A 204 -9.74 12.33 -45.65
C LEU A 204 -10.27 11.67 -44.37
N LEU A 205 -10.12 10.35 -44.21
CA LEU A 205 -10.55 9.65 -43.00
C LEU A 205 -9.71 10.03 -41.77
N LEU A 206 -8.42 10.34 -41.93
CA LEU A 206 -7.59 10.86 -40.84
C LEU A 206 -8.06 12.23 -40.37
N THR A 207 -8.42 13.14 -41.28
CA THR A 207 -8.91 14.48 -40.95
C THR A 207 -10.32 14.45 -40.36
N VAL A 208 -11.24 13.69 -40.97
CA VAL A 208 -12.60 13.49 -40.43
C VAL A 208 -12.58 12.77 -39.09
N GLY A 209 -11.77 11.72 -38.95
CA GLY A 209 -11.60 10.99 -37.70
C GLY A 209 -11.04 11.84 -36.57
N TYR A 210 -10.13 12.78 -36.89
CA TYR A 210 -9.63 13.76 -35.93
C TYR A 210 -10.75 14.71 -35.45
N ASN A 211 -11.57 15.24 -36.36
CA ASN A 211 -12.67 16.14 -36.03
C ASN A 211 -13.82 15.46 -35.29
N LEU A 212 -14.24 14.26 -35.70
CA LEU A 212 -15.27 13.47 -35.01
C LEU A 212 -14.85 13.12 -33.57
N ARG A 213 -13.57 12.84 -33.36
CA ARG A 213 -13.03 12.61 -32.02
C ARG A 213 -13.12 13.85 -31.14
N HIS A 214 -12.89 15.03 -31.70
CA HIS A 214 -12.99 16.28 -30.96
C HIS A 214 -14.44 16.58 -30.56
N THR A 215 -15.40 16.33 -31.46
CA THR A 215 -16.83 16.63 -31.24
C THR A 215 -17.51 15.68 -30.25
N GLN A 216 -17.12 14.42 -30.16
CA GLN A 216 -17.71 13.47 -29.19
C GLN A 216 -17.22 13.62 -27.75
N SER A 217 -16.29 14.54 -27.49
CA SER A 217 -15.94 14.92 -26.12
C SER A 217 -17.09 15.58 -25.34
N ILE A 218 -18.23 15.86 -26.00
CA ILE A 218 -19.23 16.83 -25.56
C ILE A 218 -20.46 16.20 -24.86
N THR A 219 -20.65 14.89 -24.84
CA THR A 219 -21.84 14.28 -24.19
C THR A 219 -21.50 13.62 -22.85
N ILE A 220 -21.24 14.42 -21.82
CA ILE A 220 -21.24 13.92 -20.42
C ILE A 220 -22.68 13.97 -19.90
N GLN A 221 -23.26 12.81 -19.61
CA GLN A 221 -24.56 12.72 -18.94
C GLN A 221 -24.39 12.96 -17.44
N PHE A 222 -25.17 13.90 -16.90
CA PHE A 222 -25.15 14.24 -15.48
C PHE A 222 -26.13 13.41 -14.66
N ASP A 223 -27.11 12.78 -15.30
CA ASP A 223 -28.03 11.84 -14.64
C ASP A 223 -27.40 10.47 -14.49
N ILE A 224 -26.87 10.22 -13.30
CA ILE A 224 -26.07 9.01 -13.02
C ILE A 224 -26.95 7.79 -12.79
N HIS A 225 -28.18 8.01 -12.30
CA HIS A 225 -29.15 6.98 -11.97
C HIS A 225 -29.55 6.10 -13.17
N GLN A 226 -29.52 6.66 -14.38
CA GLN A 226 -29.92 5.97 -15.61
C GLN A 226 -28.75 5.30 -16.34
N LEU A 227 -27.51 5.50 -15.90
CA LEU A 227 -26.34 4.95 -16.58
C LEU A 227 -26.23 3.43 -16.40
N THR A 228 -25.76 2.77 -17.46
CA THR A 228 -25.25 1.40 -17.39
C THR A 228 -23.82 1.41 -16.82
N PRO A 229 -23.33 0.32 -16.21
CA PRO A 229 -21.98 0.28 -15.64
C PRO A 229 -20.89 0.60 -16.68
N ASP A 230 -21.06 0.11 -17.91
CA ASP A 230 -20.15 0.39 -19.02
C ASP A 230 -20.18 1.87 -19.44
N ALA A 231 -21.35 2.50 -19.45
CA ALA A 231 -21.49 3.93 -19.75
C ALA A 231 -20.83 4.78 -18.67
N LEU A 232 -20.98 4.42 -17.39
CA LEU A 232 -20.29 5.08 -16.28
C LEU A 232 -18.76 4.94 -16.41
N GLN A 233 -18.26 3.74 -16.70
CA GLN A 233 -16.83 3.53 -16.92
C GLN A 233 -16.30 4.36 -18.10
N LYS A 234 -17.04 4.41 -19.22
CA LYS A 234 -16.72 5.25 -20.39
C LYS A 234 -16.65 6.73 -19.99
N GLN A 235 -17.62 7.23 -19.23
CA GLN A 235 -17.65 8.60 -18.74
C GLN A 235 -16.47 8.92 -17.82
N ILE A 236 -16.11 8.01 -16.91
CA ILE A 236 -14.95 8.17 -16.02
C ILE A 236 -13.65 8.21 -16.82
N TYR A 237 -13.47 7.28 -17.76
CA TYR A 237 -12.26 7.20 -18.57
C TYR A 237 -12.10 8.44 -19.46
N THR A 238 -13.16 8.85 -20.16
CA THR A 238 -13.14 10.05 -21.02
C THR A 238 -12.80 11.29 -20.19
N THR A 239 -13.43 11.47 -19.03
CA THR A 239 -13.13 12.58 -18.11
C THR A 239 -11.67 12.56 -17.65
N LEU A 240 -11.13 11.38 -17.30
CA LEU A 240 -9.72 11.24 -16.92
C LEU A 240 -8.75 11.50 -18.08
N ALA A 241 -9.08 11.07 -19.29
CA ALA A 241 -8.27 11.31 -20.48
C ALA A 241 -8.25 12.80 -20.84
N PHE A 242 -9.39 13.48 -20.76
CA PHE A 242 -9.49 14.92 -20.98
C PHE A 242 -8.71 15.71 -19.94
N LEU A 243 -8.69 15.28 -18.67
CA LEU A 243 -7.86 15.92 -17.64
C LEU A 243 -6.37 15.94 -18.01
N GLU A 244 -5.87 14.90 -18.70
CA GLU A 244 -4.48 14.86 -19.18
C GLU A 244 -4.22 15.82 -20.36
N VAL A 245 -5.24 16.12 -21.17
CA VAL A 245 -5.16 17.01 -22.35
C VAL A 245 -5.49 18.48 -21.99
N SER A 246 -6.26 18.73 -20.93
CA SER A 246 -6.70 20.07 -20.49
C SER A 246 -5.59 21.04 -20.10
N LEU A 247 -4.33 20.60 -20.08
CA LEU A 247 -3.17 21.47 -19.89
C LEU A 247 -2.73 22.14 -21.19
N THR A 248 -3.16 21.63 -22.35
CA THR A 248 -2.72 22.11 -23.67
C THR A 248 -3.82 22.76 -24.49
N ASP A 249 -5.09 22.48 -24.20
CA ASP A 249 -6.23 22.94 -25.01
C ASP A 249 -7.21 23.79 -24.18
N ILE A 250 -7.47 25.01 -24.65
CA ILE A 250 -8.34 26.01 -24.01
C ILE A 250 -9.81 25.57 -24.10
N SER A 251 -10.22 24.93 -25.19
CA SER A 251 -11.61 24.51 -25.41
C SER A 251 -12.04 23.49 -24.36
N ILE A 252 -11.20 22.48 -24.14
CA ILE A 252 -11.39 21.43 -23.13
C ILE A 252 -11.39 22.04 -21.73
N ASP A 253 -10.56 23.05 -21.46
CA ASP A 253 -10.55 23.75 -20.18
C ASP A 253 -11.87 24.48 -19.89
N THR A 254 -12.42 25.20 -20.88
CA THR A 254 -13.73 25.87 -20.74
C THR A 254 -14.85 24.87 -20.50
N TYR A 255 -14.82 23.72 -21.16
CA TYR A 255 -15.77 22.63 -20.95
C TYR A 255 -15.73 22.10 -19.51
N PHE A 256 -14.54 21.84 -18.97
CA PHE A 256 -14.39 21.41 -17.57
C PHE A 256 -14.90 22.45 -16.58
N LYS A 257 -14.66 23.74 -16.86
CA LYS A 257 -15.19 24.83 -16.04
C LYS A 257 -16.71 24.83 -16.05
N GLY A 258 -17.34 24.63 -17.22
CA GLY A 258 -18.79 24.49 -17.33
C GLY A 258 -19.35 23.31 -16.53
N ILE A 259 -18.71 22.13 -16.56
CA ILE A 259 -19.12 20.95 -15.78
C ILE A 259 -19.07 21.24 -14.27
N LEU A 260 -17.95 21.79 -13.80
CA LEU A 260 -17.76 22.08 -12.37
C LEU A 260 -18.72 23.17 -11.90
N GLN A 261 -18.87 24.22 -12.69
CA GLN A 261 -19.77 25.33 -12.37
C GLN A 261 -21.23 24.85 -12.32
N ARG A 262 -21.68 24.07 -13.31
CA ARG A 262 -23.00 23.42 -13.27
C ARG A 262 -23.18 22.56 -12.02
N HIS A 263 -22.15 21.83 -11.58
CA HIS A 263 -22.28 21.01 -10.37
C HIS A 263 -22.32 21.83 -9.07
N LEU A 264 -21.66 22.99 -9.03
CA LEU A 264 -21.63 23.89 -7.88
C LEU A 264 -22.89 24.77 -7.79
N ASP A 265 -23.45 25.17 -8.92
CA ASP A 265 -24.59 26.09 -9.00
C ASP A 265 -25.94 25.36 -8.82
N PHE A 266 -26.04 24.08 -9.22
CA PHE A 266 -27.27 23.29 -9.09
C PHE A 266 -27.34 22.55 -7.75
N GLU A 267 -28.56 22.31 -7.25
CA GLU A 267 -28.76 21.51 -6.05
C GLU A 267 -28.17 20.11 -6.21
N CYS A 268 -27.23 19.79 -5.32
CA CYS A 268 -26.51 18.53 -5.36
C CYS A 268 -27.44 17.35 -5.04
N GLN A 269 -27.77 16.56 -6.05
CA GLN A 269 -28.59 15.33 -5.98
C GLN A 269 -27.93 14.17 -5.20
N HIS A 270 -26.70 14.33 -4.70
CA HIS A 270 -26.02 13.26 -3.98
C HIS A 270 -26.69 12.96 -2.63
N PRO A 271 -26.87 11.67 -2.26
CA PRO A 271 -27.53 11.29 -1.03
C PRO A 271 -26.78 11.83 0.19
N VAL A 272 -27.52 12.49 1.08
CA VAL A 272 -27.04 12.91 2.40
C VAL A 272 -27.20 11.74 3.35
N ILE A 273 -26.11 11.17 3.83
CA ILE A 273 -26.13 10.10 4.83
C ILE A 273 -25.59 10.68 6.12
N LYS A 274 -26.43 10.71 7.17
CA LYS A 274 -26.08 11.21 8.52
C LYS A 274 -25.65 12.69 8.56
N GLY A 275 -26.30 13.56 7.79
CA GLY A 275 -26.06 15.02 7.84
C GLY A 275 -24.77 15.51 7.17
N GLU A 276 -23.86 14.62 6.78
CA GLU A 276 -22.69 14.98 5.97
C GLU A 276 -22.97 14.75 4.48
N GLY A 277 -22.85 15.81 3.67
CA GLY A 277 -22.85 15.67 2.23
C GLY A 277 -21.68 14.81 1.75
N ARG A 278 -21.95 13.66 1.12
CA ARG A 278 -20.90 12.85 0.47
C ARG A 278 -20.15 13.63 -0.61
N CYS A 279 -20.87 14.50 -1.30
CA CYS A 279 -20.30 15.32 -2.34
C CYS A 279 -19.38 16.41 -1.80
N PHE A 280 -18.33 16.71 -2.55
CA PHE A 280 -17.36 17.75 -2.21
C PHE A 280 -17.96 19.16 -2.22
N CYS A 281 -19.05 19.42 -2.96
CA CYS A 281 -19.68 20.74 -3.04
C CYS A 281 -20.21 21.23 -1.67
N LYS A 282 -20.63 20.31 -0.80
CA LYS A 282 -21.07 20.61 0.57
C LYS A 282 -19.91 20.81 1.55
N LYS A 283 -18.65 20.59 1.12
CA LYS A 283 -17.46 20.71 1.96
C LYS A 283 -16.72 22.00 1.64
N LYS A 284 -16.32 22.76 2.67
CA LYS A 284 -15.47 23.96 2.47
C LYS A 284 -14.08 23.59 1.94
N ARG A 285 -13.56 22.44 2.34
CA ARG A 285 -12.20 21.97 2.00
C ARG A 285 -12.19 20.50 1.66
N VAL A 286 -11.30 20.13 0.75
CA VAL A 286 -11.03 18.76 0.33
C VAL A 286 -9.54 18.45 0.40
N TYR A 287 -9.19 17.20 0.70
CA TYR A 287 -7.80 16.77 0.86
C TYR A 287 -7.42 15.72 -0.17
N ASP A 288 -6.42 16.01 -1.02
CA ASP A 288 -5.83 15.03 -1.95
C ASP A 288 -4.67 14.30 -1.25
N SER A 289 -4.89 13.07 -0.80
CA SER A 289 -3.88 12.24 -0.13
C SER A 289 -2.69 11.88 -1.01
N LYS A 290 -2.81 11.94 -2.35
CA LYS A 290 -1.69 11.71 -3.27
C LYS A 290 -0.72 12.89 -3.29
N LYS A 291 -1.27 14.11 -3.33
CA LYS A 291 -0.48 15.35 -3.32
C LYS A 291 -0.17 15.85 -1.90
N ARG A 292 -0.79 15.25 -0.87
CA ARG A 292 -0.76 15.70 0.54
C ARG A 292 -1.12 17.18 0.68
N LYS A 293 -2.10 17.64 -0.11
CA LYS A 293 -2.52 19.05 -0.16
C LYS A 293 -4.00 19.16 0.16
N GLU A 294 -4.32 20.09 1.06
CA GLU A 294 -5.68 20.54 1.32
C GLU A 294 -6.01 21.70 0.40
N VAL A 295 -7.21 21.69 -0.18
CA VAL A 295 -7.67 22.62 -1.21
C VAL A 295 -9.04 23.14 -0.82
N ARG A 296 -9.22 24.46 -0.92
CA ARG A 296 -10.54 25.10 -0.75
C ARG A 296 -11.37 24.88 -2.02
N VAL A 297 -12.64 24.56 -1.85
CA VAL A 297 -13.53 24.32 -3.00
C VAL A 297 -13.75 25.60 -3.81
N GLU A 298 -13.67 26.78 -3.18
CA GLU A 298 -13.73 28.08 -3.85
C GLU A 298 -12.57 28.29 -4.85
N GLU A 299 -11.40 27.71 -4.59
CA GLU A 299 -10.21 27.82 -5.45
C GLU A 299 -10.23 26.81 -6.62
N TRP A 300 -11.41 26.35 -7.02
CA TRP A 300 -11.55 25.22 -7.94
C TRP A 300 -10.98 25.49 -9.32
N ILE A 301 -10.98 26.74 -9.76
CA ILE A 301 -10.42 27.16 -11.05
C ILE A 301 -8.92 26.84 -11.11
N THR A 302 -8.19 27.12 -10.04
CA THR A 302 -6.73 26.86 -9.97
C THR A 302 -6.42 25.38 -9.72
N THR A 303 -7.33 24.66 -9.07
CA THR A 303 -7.15 23.27 -8.63
C THR A 303 -8.08 22.28 -9.34
N LYS A 304 -8.51 22.60 -10.58
CA LYS A 304 -9.49 21.85 -11.39
C LYS A 304 -9.25 20.34 -11.40
N ALA A 305 -7.99 19.91 -11.56
CA ALA A 305 -7.64 18.50 -11.65
C ALA A 305 -7.85 17.71 -10.34
N ILE A 306 -7.84 18.37 -9.19
CA ILE A 306 -8.13 17.73 -7.89
C ILE A 306 -9.64 17.60 -7.74
N ILE A 307 -10.37 18.67 -8.00
CA ILE A 307 -11.82 18.71 -7.80
C ILE A 307 -12.57 17.81 -8.80
N MET A 308 -12.09 17.70 -10.04
CA MET A 308 -12.63 16.73 -10.98
C MET A 308 -12.48 15.28 -10.51
N LYS A 309 -11.41 14.93 -9.76
CA LYS A 309 -11.33 13.59 -9.15
C LYS A 309 -12.39 13.39 -8.09
N PHE A 310 -12.70 14.43 -7.32
CA PHE A 310 -13.77 14.39 -6.32
C PHE A 310 -15.15 14.30 -6.98
N LEU A 311 -15.36 14.96 -8.12
CA LEU A 311 -16.56 14.79 -8.93
C LEU A 311 -16.73 13.35 -9.40
N ILE A 312 -15.69 12.77 -9.99
CA ILE A 312 -15.69 11.35 -10.41
C ILE A 312 -15.97 10.42 -9.22
N LYS A 313 -15.34 10.67 -8.06
CA LYS A 313 -15.61 9.92 -6.82
C LYS A 313 -17.10 9.99 -6.47
N SER A 314 -17.67 11.18 -6.52
CA SER A 314 -19.07 11.46 -6.23
C SER A 314 -20.00 10.68 -7.17
N TRP A 315 -19.64 10.62 -8.45
CA TRP A 315 -20.40 9.86 -9.45
C TRP A 315 -20.44 8.36 -9.14
N ILE A 316 -19.29 7.77 -8.83
CA ILE A 316 -19.19 6.35 -8.47
C ILE A 316 -19.96 6.06 -7.18
N GLU A 317 -19.86 6.93 -6.17
CA GLU A 317 -20.56 6.77 -4.89
C GLU A 317 -22.08 6.88 -5.01
N THR A 318 -22.59 7.70 -5.94
CA THR A 318 -24.03 7.80 -6.24
C THR A 318 -24.52 6.53 -6.90
N TYR A 319 -23.84 6.09 -7.95
CA TYR A 319 -24.18 4.86 -8.65
C TYR A 319 -24.18 3.63 -7.71
N LEU A 320 -23.16 3.51 -6.85
CA LEU A 320 -23.09 2.43 -5.85
C LEU A 320 -24.11 2.58 -4.73
N GLY A 321 -24.64 3.78 -4.51
CA GLY A 321 -25.75 4.03 -3.57
C GLY A 321 -27.03 3.34 -4.03
N ASP A 322 -27.35 3.44 -5.32
CA ASP A 322 -28.53 2.80 -5.91
C ASP A 322 -28.32 1.30 -6.16
N ARG A 323 -27.09 0.91 -6.55
CA ARG A 323 -26.74 -0.46 -6.93
C ARG A 323 -25.55 -1.00 -6.12
N PRO A 324 -25.72 -1.31 -4.82
CA PRO A 324 -24.64 -1.77 -3.94
C PRO A 324 -24.14 -3.19 -4.22
N ASN A 325 -24.72 -3.90 -5.20
CA ASN A 325 -24.33 -5.26 -5.57
C ASN A 325 -23.50 -5.33 -6.85
N ASP A 326 -23.25 -4.21 -7.52
CA ASP A 326 -22.44 -4.19 -8.74
C ASP A 326 -20.94 -4.37 -8.42
N VAL A 327 -20.46 -5.60 -8.54
CA VAL A 327 -19.07 -5.99 -8.26
C VAL A 327 -18.08 -5.24 -9.16
N SER A 328 -18.43 -5.04 -10.43
CA SER A 328 -17.54 -4.43 -11.42
C SER A 328 -17.21 -2.98 -11.05
N VAL A 329 -18.23 -2.21 -10.65
CA VAL A 329 -18.10 -0.81 -10.23
C VAL A 329 -17.47 -0.70 -8.85
N GLN A 330 -17.64 -1.68 -7.95
CA GLN A 330 -16.92 -1.71 -6.68
C GLN A 330 -15.40 -1.91 -6.86
N ILE A 331 -15.00 -2.81 -7.76
CA ILE A 331 -13.58 -2.99 -8.11
C ILE A 331 -13.04 -1.71 -8.75
N LEU A 332 -13.81 -1.08 -9.65
CA LEU A 332 -13.48 0.22 -10.24
C LEU A 332 -13.29 1.29 -9.15
N TYR A 333 -14.17 1.32 -8.14
CA TYR A 333 -14.10 2.26 -7.03
C TYR A 333 -12.85 2.04 -6.18
N ALA A 334 -12.59 0.80 -5.75
CA ALA A 334 -11.39 0.46 -5.00
C ALA A 334 -10.10 0.85 -5.76
N ARG A 335 -10.08 0.60 -7.07
CA ARG A 335 -8.98 0.98 -7.96
C ARG A 335 -8.83 2.50 -8.05
N PHE A 336 -9.92 3.23 -8.16
CA PHE A 336 -9.91 4.70 -8.23
C PHE A 336 -9.35 5.30 -6.93
N MET A 337 -9.79 4.80 -5.77
CA MET A 337 -9.33 5.24 -4.45
C MET A 337 -7.83 4.99 -4.24
N PHE A 338 -7.33 3.82 -4.66
CA PHE A 338 -5.90 3.52 -4.60
C PHE A 338 -5.08 4.39 -5.58
N SER A 339 -5.46 4.46 -6.85
CA SER A 339 -4.65 5.05 -7.92
C SER A 339 -4.60 6.59 -7.89
N LYS A 340 -5.76 7.22 -7.70
CA LYS A 340 -5.93 8.68 -7.80
C LYS A 340 -5.78 9.38 -6.46
N PHE A 341 -6.22 8.74 -5.38
CA PHE A 341 -6.11 9.28 -4.01
C PHE A 341 -4.99 8.66 -3.19
N HIS A 342 -4.51 7.44 -3.46
CA HIS A 342 -3.62 6.69 -2.54
C HIS A 342 -4.29 6.33 -1.20
N ASN A 343 -5.63 6.34 -1.16
CA ASN A 343 -6.38 5.82 -0.03
C ASN A 343 -6.51 4.30 -0.17
N HIS A 344 -5.54 3.61 0.41
CA HIS A 344 -5.44 2.16 0.37
C HIS A 344 -6.37 1.47 1.38
N GLN A 345 -6.79 2.14 2.45
CA GLN A 345 -7.70 1.55 3.44
C GLN A 345 -9.09 1.32 2.88
N ILE A 346 -9.69 2.34 2.26
CA ILE A 346 -11.00 2.18 1.59
C ILE A 346 -10.92 1.11 0.50
N ALA A 347 -9.84 1.13 -0.29
CA ALA A 347 -9.65 0.13 -1.34
C ALA A 347 -9.60 -1.29 -0.77
N LEU A 348 -8.82 -1.55 0.28
CA LEU A 348 -8.77 -2.87 0.94
C LEU A 348 -10.10 -3.26 1.58
N HIS A 349 -10.80 -2.31 2.22
CA HIS A 349 -12.10 -2.58 2.82
C HIS A 349 -13.12 -3.03 1.78
N ILE A 350 -13.22 -2.34 0.64
CA ILE A 350 -14.09 -2.74 -0.48
C ILE A 350 -13.71 -4.14 -0.99
N LEU A 351 -12.42 -4.39 -1.22
CA LEU A 351 -11.95 -5.68 -1.74
C LEU A 351 -12.20 -6.84 -0.75
N SER A 352 -12.03 -6.61 0.56
CA SER A 352 -12.34 -7.60 1.59
C SER A 352 -13.84 -7.91 1.67
N GLY A 353 -14.70 -6.92 1.41
CA GLY A 353 -16.15 -7.10 1.32
C GLY A 353 -16.56 -7.93 0.12
N LEU A 354 -15.85 -7.76 -1.02
CA LEU A 354 -16.07 -8.52 -2.25
C LEU A 354 -15.66 -9.99 -2.12
N GLU A 355 -14.62 -10.32 -1.35
CA GLU A 355 -14.18 -11.71 -1.15
C GLU A 355 -15.21 -12.59 -0.44
N LYS A 356 -16.12 -11.98 0.33
CA LYS A 356 -17.23 -12.69 1.01
C LYS A 356 -18.41 -12.98 0.08
N ARG A 357 -18.43 -12.40 -1.13
CA ARG A 357 -19.53 -12.52 -2.10
C ARG A 357 -19.12 -13.42 -3.25
N PHE A 358 -20.11 -13.97 -3.96
CA PHE A 358 -19.86 -14.66 -5.21
C PHE A 358 -19.38 -13.66 -6.27
N THR A 359 -18.25 -13.96 -6.92
CA THR A 359 -17.68 -13.15 -7.99
C THR A 359 -17.23 -14.04 -9.14
N PHE A 360 -17.42 -13.58 -10.38
CA PHE A 360 -16.88 -14.27 -11.55
C PHE A 360 -15.35 -14.35 -11.50
N LEU A 361 -14.79 -15.36 -12.18
CA LEU A 361 -13.35 -15.64 -12.18
C LEU A 361 -12.49 -14.42 -12.55
N LEU A 362 -12.97 -13.64 -13.53
CA LEU A 362 -12.29 -12.45 -14.02
C LEU A 362 -12.24 -11.34 -12.96
N ASP A 363 -13.34 -11.12 -12.25
CA ASP A 363 -13.42 -10.10 -11.20
C ASP A 363 -12.66 -10.52 -9.95
N ARG A 364 -12.66 -11.82 -9.61
CA ARG A 364 -11.80 -12.38 -8.56
C ARG A 364 -10.32 -12.14 -8.86
N TYR A 365 -9.91 -12.35 -10.12
CA TYR A 365 -8.55 -12.07 -10.56
C TYR A 365 -8.20 -10.58 -10.48
N ARG A 366 -9.10 -9.69 -10.94
CA ARG A 366 -8.92 -8.22 -10.85
C ARG A 366 -8.80 -7.76 -9.39
N SER A 367 -9.64 -8.28 -8.51
CA SER A 367 -9.59 -8.01 -7.07
C SER A 367 -8.26 -8.44 -6.47
N TYR A 368 -7.83 -9.68 -6.73
CA TYR A 368 -6.54 -10.22 -6.28
C TYR A 368 -5.35 -9.38 -6.75
N GLN A 369 -5.30 -9.05 -8.05
CA GLN A 369 -4.23 -8.20 -8.60
C GLN A 369 -4.16 -6.84 -7.91
N LEU A 370 -5.30 -6.19 -7.69
CA LEU A 370 -5.35 -4.88 -7.03
C LEU A 370 -4.91 -4.98 -5.57
N LYS A 371 -5.40 -5.99 -4.85
CA LYS A 371 -5.01 -6.30 -3.46
C LYS A 371 -3.51 -6.49 -3.34
N TRP A 372 -2.92 -7.28 -4.24
CA TRP A 372 -1.47 -7.52 -4.26
C TRP A 372 -0.66 -6.26 -4.56
N LYS A 373 -1.13 -5.40 -5.48
CA LYS A 373 -0.51 -4.09 -5.76
C LYS A 373 -0.53 -3.19 -4.53
N ILE A 374 -1.65 -3.14 -3.81
CA ILE A 374 -1.78 -2.38 -2.56
C ILE A 374 -0.80 -2.91 -1.50
N ILE A 375 -0.74 -4.22 -1.30
CA ILE A 375 0.19 -4.86 -0.35
C ILE A 375 1.64 -4.52 -0.70
N LYS A 376 2.03 -4.62 -1.98
CA LYS A 376 3.38 -4.28 -2.43
C LYS A 376 3.69 -2.79 -2.19
N PHE A 377 2.74 -1.90 -2.47
CA PHE A 377 2.89 -0.47 -2.24
C PHE A 377 3.10 -0.17 -0.75
N ILE A 378 2.31 -0.79 0.13
CA ILE A 378 2.44 -0.63 1.59
C ILE A 378 3.79 -1.17 2.06
N ARG A 379 4.22 -2.36 1.60
CA ARG A 379 5.55 -2.91 1.92
C ARG A 379 6.68 -1.98 1.47
N HIS A 380 6.57 -1.38 0.29
CA HIS A 380 7.55 -0.41 -0.19
C HIS A 380 7.59 0.85 0.69
N ARG A 381 6.42 1.43 1.01
CA ARG A 381 6.28 2.55 1.95
C ARG A 381 6.85 2.22 3.34
N ASN A 382 6.60 1.02 3.84
CA ASN A 382 7.12 0.53 5.11
C ASN A 382 8.65 0.44 5.07
N SER A 383 9.21 -0.03 3.96
CA SER A 383 10.66 -0.03 3.73
C SER A 383 11.23 1.38 3.63
N ASP A 384 10.59 2.29 2.90
CA ASP A 384 11.07 3.66 2.67
C ASP A 384 10.99 4.54 3.94
N SER A 385 10.09 4.22 4.87
CA SER A 385 9.99 4.93 6.15
C SER A 385 11.26 4.79 7.02
N TYR A 386 12.13 3.84 6.67
CA TYR A 386 13.39 3.53 7.32
C TYR A 386 14.57 3.59 6.34
N LYS A 387 15.74 4.02 6.79
CA LYS A 387 17.01 3.80 6.08
C LYS A 387 17.47 2.33 6.25
N GLY A 388 16.56 1.37 6.02
CA GLY A 388 16.79 -0.07 6.24
C GLY A 388 15.50 -0.90 6.43
N LYS A 389 15.60 -2.23 6.46
CA LYS A 389 14.47 -3.14 6.75
C LYS A 389 14.23 -3.24 8.25
N LEU A 390 13.40 -2.37 8.83
CA LEU A 390 12.91 -2.54 10.19
C LEU A 390 11.61 -3.35 10.15
N GLU A 391 11.62 -4.61 10.57
CA GLU A 391 10.49 -5.55 10.46
C GLU A 391 9.69 -5.66 11.77
N ILE A 392 9.13 -4.54 12.25
CA ILE A 392 8.32 -4.50 13.48
C ILE A 392 7.14 -5.47 13.40
N GLU A 393 6.56 -5.61 12.20
CA GLU A 393 5.45 -6.53 11.92
C GLU A 393 5.75 -8.00 12.27
N ASN A 394 7.02 -8.41 12.18
CA ASN A 394 7.42 -9.80 12.43
C ASN A 394 7.77 -10.03 13.90
N ALA A 395 7.91 -8.98 14.71
CA ALA A 395 8.39 -9.10 16.09
C ALA A 395 7.49 -9.99 16.95
N LEU A 396 6.17 -9.77 16.87
CA LEU A 396 5.18 -10.56 17.59
C LEU A 396 5.19 -12.02 17.16
N PHE A 397 5.30 -12.28 15.85
CA PHE A 397 5.41 -13.62 15.31
C PHE A 397 6.68 -14.32 15.82
N VAL A 398 7.83 -13.65 15.82
CA VAL A 398 9.10 -14.21 16.30
C VAL A 398 9.04 -14.53 17.79
N GLU A 399 8.47 -13.65 18.62
CA GLU A 399 8.28 -13.94 20.05
C GLU A 399 7.38 -15.16 20.29
N GLU A 400 6.27 -15.26 19.54
CA GLU A 400 5.35 -16.41 19.59
C GLU A 400 6.05 -17.72 19.18
N GLN A 401 6.88 -17.69 18.13
CA GLN A 401 7.68 -18.84 17.71
C GLN A 401 8.72 -19.23 18.76
N ILE A 402 9.41 -18.26 19.37
CA ILE A 402 10.37 -18.53 20.44
C ILE A 402 9.70 -19.18 21.65
N ASP A 403 8.50 -18.75 22.02
CA ASP A 403 7.75 -19.35 23.12
C ASP A 403 7.29 -20.77 22.77
N SER A 404 6.83 -21.00 21.54
CA SER A 404 6.50 -22.35 21.07
C SER A 404 7.74 -23.26 21.08
N ILE A 405 8.90 -22.74 20.69
CA ILE A 405 10.18 -23.48 20.74
C ILE A 405 10.52 -23.84 22.18
N LYS A 406 10.42 -22.89 23.13
CA LYS A 406 10.66 -23.15 24.56
C LYS A 406 9.74 -24.25 25.08
N ASN A 407 8.44 -24.15 24.80
CA ASN A 407 7.46 -25.15 25.23
C ASN A 407 7.76 -26.52 24.61
N ASN A 408 8.16 -26.57 23.34
CA ASN A 408 8.57 -27.83 22.71
C ASN A 408 9.83 -28.40 23.35
N ILE A 409 10.84 -27.58 23.63
CA ILE A 409 12.06 -28.00 24.33
C ILE A 409 11.72 -28.57 25.71
N THR A 410 10.91 -27.87 26.51
CA THR A 410 10.48 -28.35 27.82
C THR A 410 9.71 -29.66 27.73
N ASN A 411 8.84 -29.81 26.72
CA ASN A 411 8.12 -31.07 26.50
C ASN A 411 9.06 -32.21 26.08
N ILE A 412 10.02 -31.96 25.20
CA ILE A 412 11.04 -32.95 24.82
C ILE A 412 11.82 -33.41 26.06
N LEU A 413 12.23 -32.47 26.92
CA LEU A 413 12.93 -32.80 28.16
C LEU A 413 12.08 -33.65 29.11
N LYS A 414 10.81 -33.27 29.33
CA LYS A 414 9.87 -34.05 30.16
C LYS A 414 9.68 -35.47 29.61
N GLN A 415 9.49 -35.60 28.31
CA GLN A 415 9.30 -36.90 27.65
C GLN A 415 10.57 -37.75 27.70
N ASN A 416 11.76 -37.13 27.55
CA ASN A 416 13.03 -37.82 27.75
C ASN A 416 13.16 -38.34 29.19
N CYS A 417 12.77 -37.55 30.20
CA CYS A 417 12.77 -38.02 31.59
C CYS A 417 11.83 -39.21 31.80
N VAL A 418 10.63 -39.19 31.23
CA VAL A 418 9.68 -40.32 31.28
C VAL A 418 10.28 -41.55 30.59
N PHE A 419 10.85 -41.38 29.41
CA PHE A 419 11.54 -42.44 28.68
C PHE A 419 12.66 -43.09 29.51
N TRP A 420 13.51 -42.28 30.16
CA TRP A 420 14.57 -42.80 31.02
C TRP A 420 14.03 -43.47 32.29
N ASN A 421 12.93 -42.98 32.87
CA ASN A 421 12.28 -43.63 34.01
C ASN A 421 11.67 -44.99 33.61
N ASN A 422 11.10 -45.10 32.41
CA ASN A 422 10.56 -46.37 31.89
C ASN A 422 11.67 -47.41 31.66
N LEU A 423 12.87 -46.98 31.28
CA LEU A 423 14.04 -47.87 31.18
C LEU A 423 14.54 -48.39 32.54
N GLN A 424 14.21 -47.71 33.64
CA GLN A 424 14.58 -48.15 34.99
C GLN A 424 13.59 -49.15 35.57
N GLN A 425 12.44 -49.39 34.92
CA GLN A 425 11.45 -50.35 35.41
C GLN A 425 11.93 -51.79 35.23
N THR A 426 11.45 -52.70 36.09
CA THR A 426 11.82 -54.12 36.07
C THR A 426 11.34 -54.86 34.82
N THR A 427 10.28 -54.35 34.18
CA THR A 427 9.72 -54.87 32.92
C THR A 427 9.59 -53.71 31.95
N ILE A 428 10.23 -53.82 30.78
CA ILE A 428 10.24 -52.77 29.77
C ILE A 428 9.20 -53.11 28.69
N ASP A 429 8.18 -52.27 28.52
CA ASP A 429 7.27 -52.37 27.38
C ASP A 429 7.89 -51.66 26.16
N MET A 430 8.33 -52.46 25.18
CA MET A 430 8.94 -51.96 23.95
C MET A 430 7.97 -51.14 23.10
N SER A 431 6.66 -51.42 23.16
CA SER A 431 5.66 -50.74 22.35
C SER A 431 5.39 -49.32 22.87
N GLU A 432 5.32 -49.16 24.19
CA GLU A 432 5.20 -47.84 24.83
C GLU A 432 6.44 -46.99 24.56
N MET A 433 7.62 -47.60 24.62
CA MET A 433 8.89 -46.93 24.37
C MET A 433 9.03 -46.43 22.93
N ASP A 434 8.63 -47.24 21.94
CA ASP A 434 8.64 -46.81 20.54
C ASP A 434 7.65 -45.65 20.31
N ASN A 435 6.46 -45.70 20.92
CA ASN A 435 5.49 -44.59 20.87
C ASN A 435 6.07 -43.29 21.47
N LEU A 436 6.73 -43.37 22.63
CA LEU A 436 7.39 -42.21 23.26
C LEU A 436 8.51 -41.65 22.37
N LEU A 437 9.35 -42.51 21.78
CA LEU A 437 10.42 -42.10 20.86
C LEU A 437 9.86 -41.41 19.62
N GLN A 438 8.84 -41.99 18.98
CA GLN A 438 8.18 -41.38 17.81
C GLN A 438 7.61 -40.00 18.15
N MET A 439 7.00 -39.84 19.33
CA MET A 439 6.51 -38.54 19.81
C MET A 439 7.66 -37.53 20.01
N ILE A 440 8.76 -37.94 20.63
CA ILE A 440 9.95 -37.11 20.83
C ILE A 440 10.54 -36.66 19.49
N PHE A 441 10.78 -37.59 18.55
CA PHE A 441 11.35 -37.27 17.24
C PHE A 441 10.45 -36.34 16.43
N LYS A 442 9.13 -36.55 16.46
CA LYS A 442 8.16 -35.65 15.82
C LYS A 442 8.24 -34.24 16.39
N LYS A 443 8.38 -34.10 17.72
CA LYS A 443 8.55 -32.80 18.38
C LYS A 443 9.90 -32.15 18.08
N ILE A 444 10.98 -32.93 17.98
CA ILE A 444 12.31 -32.42 17.57
C ILE A 444 12.25 -31.86 16.15
N GLU A 445 11.68 -32.60 15.19
CA GLU A 445 11.60 -32.14 13.80
C GLU A 445 10.70 -30.90 13.67
N ALA A 446 9.57 -30.87 14.37
CA ALA A 446 8.73 -29.67 14.45
C ALA A 446 9.50 -28.46 15.00
N THR A 447 10.28 -28.63 16.07
CA THR A 447 11.08 -27.55 16.67
C THR A 447 12.19 -27.06 15.73
N LYS A 448 12.82 -27.98 14.99
CA LYS A 448 13.80 -27.64 13.95
C LYS A 448 13.18 -26.83 12.81
N HIS A 449 11.96 -27.18 12.37
CA HIS A 449 11.21 -26.36 11.41
C HIS A 449 10.96 -24.94 11.95
N LEU A 450 10.56 -24.80 13.21
CA LEU A 450 10.39 -23.48 13.82
C LEU A 450 11.69 -22.68 13.82
N TRP A 451 12.82 -23.28 14.24
CA TRP A 451 14.12 -22.61 14.20
C TRP A 451 14.50 -22.13 12.80
N MET A 452 14.28 -22.94 11.75
CA MET A 452 14.58 -22.55 10.37
C MET A 452 13.83 -21.27 9.95
N THR A 453 12.60 -21.07 10.43
CA THR A 453 11.81 -19.86 10.12
C THR A 453 12.36 -18.59 10.78
N ILE A 454 12.98 -18.72 11.96
CA ILE A 454 13.43 -17.57 12.76
C ILE A 454 14.95 -17.36 12.79
N THR A 455 15.73 -18.15 12.05
CA THR A 455 17.20 -18.10 12.02
C THR A 455 17.74 -16.68 11.80
N ASN A 456 17.09 -15.89 10.93
CA ASN A 456 17.49 -14.51 10.61
C ASN A 456 17.34 -13.53 11.79
N TYR A 457 16.62 -13.93 12.85
CA TYR A 457 16.36 -13.09 14.02
C TYR A 457 17.21 -13.46 15.25
N LEU A 458 18.00 -14.53 15.18
CA LEU A 458 18.83 -15.00 16.29
C LEU A 458 19.85 -13.95 16.75
N GLU A 459 20.32 -13.11 15.84
CA GLU A 459 21.32 -12.07 16.14
C GLU A 459 20.74 -10.88 16.93
N TYR A 460 19.42 -10.76 17.04
CA TYR A 460 18.79 -9.64 17.75
C TYR A 460 18.78 -9.80 19.27
N LYS A 461 18.81 -11.03 19.80
CA LYS A 461 18.93 -11.31 21.23
C LYS A 461 19.96 -12.40 21.51
N LYS A 462 20.91 -12.11 22.40
CA LYS A 462 21.90 -13.09 22.89
C LYS A 462 21.23 -14.36 23.44
N LYS A 463 20.16 -14.18 24.23
CA LYS A 463 19.37 -15.29 24.82
C LYS A 463 18.78 -16.26 23.77
N TRP A 464 18.33 -15.76 22.62
CA TRP A 464 17.78 -16.64 21.56
C TRP A 464 18.87 -17.44 20.86
N LYS A 465 20.00 -16.78 20.58
CA LYS A 465 21.18 -17.44 20.04
C LYS A 465 21.70 -18.53 20.99
N PHE A 466 21.66 -18.27 22.30
CA PHE A 466 21.99 -19.26 23.33
C PHE A 466 21.02 -20.45 23.29
N TYR A 467 19.70 -20.22 23.27
CA TYR A 467 18.73 -21.32 23.17
C TYR A 467 18.90 -22.17 21.91
N TYR A 468 19.23 -21.55 20.78
CA TYR A 468 19.52 -22.27 19.54
C TYR A 468 20.80 -23.12 19.65
N ALA A 469 21.86 -22.56 20.21
CA ALA A 469 23.10 -23.28 20.50
C ALA A 469 22.86 -24.48 21.43
N TRP A 470 22.14 -24.24 22.54
CA TRP A 470 21.78 -25.25 23.52
C TRP A 470 20.95 -26.39 22.90
N PHE A 471 19.92 -26.05 22.11
CA PHE A 471 19.12 -27.03 21.37
C PHE A 471 19.99 -27.88 20.42
N THR A 472 20.94 -27.26 19.73
CA THR A 472 21.82 -27.95 18.79
C THR A 472 22.81 -28.90 19.48
N LEU A 473 23.37 -28.48 20.62
CA LEU A 473 24.31 -29.30 21.39
C LEU A 473 23.62 -30.43 22.13
N TYR A 474 22.61 -30.13 22.94
CA TYR A 474 22.09 -31.07 23.94
C TYR A 474 20.90 -31.88 23.46
N ILE A 475 20.08 -31.35 22.55
CA ILE A 475 18.91 -32.08 22.02
C ILE A 475 19.28 -32.80 20.71
N LEU A 476 19.98 -32.11 19.80
CA LEU A 476 20.37 -32.72 18.53
C LEU A 476 21.69 -33.51 18.59
N ASN A 477 22.48 -33.37 19.66
CA ASN A 477 23.83 -33.95 19.77
C ASN A 477 24.73 -33.63 18.57
N LYS A 478 24.62 -32.41 18.03
CA LYS A 478 25.42 -31.94 16.88
C LYS A 478 26.47 -30.93 17.34
N LYS A 479 27.67 -31.04 16.76
CA LYS A 479 28.72 -30.02 16.95
C LYS A 479 28.23 -28.67 16.43
N ILE A 480 28.35 -27.62 17.24
CA ILE A 480 28.10 -26.26 16.79
C ILE A 480 29.24 -25.83 15.88
N LYS A 481 28.92 -25.18 14.74
CA LYS A 481 29.92 -24.54 13.89
C LYS A 481 30.58 -23.39 14.63
N ASN A 482 31.92 -23.32 14.61
CA ASN A 482 32.70 -22.27 15.31
C ASN A 482 32.15 -20.87 15.07
N ARG A 483 31.70 -20.49 13.87
CA ARG A 483 31.06 -19.16 13.61
C ARG A 483 29.93 -18.75 14.58
N ILE A 484 29.14 -19.70 15.08
CA ILE A 484 28.08 -19.40 16.06
C ILE A 484 28.71 -19.09 17.43
N LEU A 485 29.78 -19.81 17.78
CA LEU A 485 30.60 -19.67 18.98
C LEU A 485 31.56 -18.47 18.92
N ASP A 486 32.12 -18.12 17.77
CA ASP A 486 33.07 -17.01 17.57
C ASP A 486 32.39 -15.66 17.88
N ASN A 487 31.11 -15.53 17.55
CA ASN A 487 30.27 -14.40 17.97
C ASN A 487 29.90 -14.43 19.47
N PHE A 488 30.34 -15.44 20.24
CA PHE A 488 30.32 -15.47 21.71
C PHE A 488 31.73 -15.36 22.33
N GLN A 489 32.81 -15.46 21.54
CA GLN A 489 34.20 -15.46 22.03
C GLN A 489 34.76 -14.07 22.38
N GLY A 490 33.98 -13.00 22.23
CA GLY A 490 34.41 -11.63 22.51
C GLY A 490 34.43 -11.23 23.99
N PHE A 491 33.83 -12.02 24.87
CA PHE A 491 33.90 -11.82 26.32
C PHE A 491 33.92 -13.20 26.97
N GLN A 492 34.57 -13.36 28.13
CA GLN A 492 34.30 -14.48 29.01
C GLN A 492 32.81 -14.45 29.34
N VAL A 493 31.98 -15.13 28.56
CA VAL A 493 30.54 -15.21 28.81
C VAL A 493 30.40 -16.14 29.99
N ASN A 494 30.49 -15.57 31.18
CA ASN A 494 30.11 -16.25 32.41
C ASN A 494 28.65 -16.68 32.21
N GLU A 495 28.28 -17.91 32.57
CA GLU A 495 26.87 -18.33 32.51
C GLU A 495 26.00 -17.33 33.30
N ASN A 496 26.59 -16.80 34.37
CA ASN A 496 26.06 -15.70 35.15
C ASN A 496 25.82 -14.42 34.34
N ASP A 497 26.50 -14.09 33.24
CA ASP A 497 26.19 -12.89 32.42
C ASP A 497 24.98 -13.08 31.50
N ILE A 498 24.73 -14.30 31.03
CA ILE A 498 23.52 -14.63 30.23
C ILE A 498 22.27 -14.62 31.11
N PHE A 499 22.41 -15.04 32.38
CA PHE A 499 21.33 -15.08 33.37
C PHE A 499 21.28 -13.82 34.27
N SER A 500 22.36 -13.06 34.40
CA SER A 500 22.39 -11.76 35.08
C SER A 500 22.01 -10.59 34.19
N GLU A 501 21.76 -10.80 32.90
CA GLU A 501 20.89 -9.91 32.11
C GLU A 501 19.47 -9.77 32.74
N GLU A 502 19.11 -10.55 33.77
CA GLU A 502 17.92 -10.35 34.63
C GLU A 502 18.24 -9.76 36.03
N LEU A 503 19.51 -9.69 36.45
CA LEU A 503 19.95 -9.31 37.81
C LEU A 503 20.86 -8.05 37.86
N GLN A 504 21.69 -7.80 36.85
CA GLN A 504 22.56 -6.62 36.69
C GLN A 504 21.90 -5.48 35.90
N GLU A 505 20.60 -5.59 35.67
CA GLU A 505 19.82 -4.77 34.73
C GLU A 505 19.53 -3.32 35.19
N HIS A 506 20.21 -2.88 36.25
CA HIS A 506 20.23 -1.48 36.69
C HIS A 506 21.49 -0.70 36.29
N ASN A 507 22.58 -1.36 35.88
CA ASN A 507 23.90 -0.71 35.77
C ASN A 507 24.60 -0.83 34.39
N ALA A 508 24.07 -1.57 33.41
CA ALA A 508 24.77 -1.88 32.15
C ALA A 508 24.35 -1.03 30.94
N ASP A 509 23.90 0.23 31.14
CA ASP A 509 23.43 1.11 30.05
C ASP A 509 24.44 2.22 29.65
N GLU A 510 25.66 2.24 30.21
CA GLU A 510 26.67 3.26 29.86
C GLU A 510 27.25 3.10 28.44
N ASP A 511 27.22 1.89 27.86
CA ASP A 511 27.88 1.63 26.57
C ASP A 511 27.10 2.09 25.33
N VAL A 512 25.84 2.52 25.48
CA VAL A 512 25.08 3.16 24.38
C VAL A 512 25.18 4.69 24.43
N ASN A 513 25.55 5.27 25.58
CA ASN A 513 25.69 6.72 25.76
C ASN A 513 27.11 7.25 25.51
N SER A 514 28.12 6.39 25.32
CA SER A 514 29.51 6.80 25.11
C SER A 514 29.83 7.38 23.72
N VAL A 515 28.86 7.44 22.79
CA VAL A 515 29.03 8.11 21.49
C VAL A 515 28.00 9.23 21.33
N LYS A 516 28.19 10.33 22.09
CA LYS A 516 27.88 11.74 21.77
C LYS A 516 27.72 12.58 23.05
N SER A 517 28.79 12.70 23.84
CA SER A 517 28.94 13.81 24.78
C SER A 517 29.40 15.04 23.99
N GLY A 518 28.43 15.75 23.38
CA GLY A 518 28.73 16.98 22.66
C GLY A 518 27.50 17.68 22.11
N TYR A 519 27.04 18.69 22.86
CA TYR A 519 26.06 19.73 22.53
C TYR A 519 24.56 19.40 22.62
N LEU A 520 23.88 20.36 23.25
CA LEU A 520 22.42 20.52 23.38
C LEU A 520 21.69 20.35 22.03
N ASP A 521 20.44 19.86 22.09
CA ASP A 521 19.42 19.77 21.02
C ASP A 521 19.38 18.57 20.06
N ASN A 522 19.87 17.37 20.43
CA ASN A 522 19.55 16.16 19.67
C ASN A 522 19.09 14.97 20.52
N GLU A 523 17.94 15.09 21.19
CA GLU A 523 17.14 13.95 21.69
C GLU A 523 16.48 13.13 20.55
N LYS A 524 17.20 12.89 19.45
CA LYS A 524 16.75 11.91 18.45
C LYS A 524 17.23 10.54 18.89
N ILE A 525 16.51 9.95 19.86
CA ILE A 525 16.59 8.51 20.09
C ILE A 525 16.33 7.85 18.74
N GLU A 526 17.33 7.13 18.22
CA GLU A 526 17.25 6.41 16.95
C GLU A 526 16.39 5.15 17.11
N ILE A 527 15.09 5.32 17.36
CA ILE A 527 14.06 4.26 17.43
C ILE A 527 14.03 3.40 16.15
N LYS A 528 14.76 3.83 15.12
CA LYS A 528 14.86 3.23 13.81
C LYS A 528 15.92 2.13 13.67
N SER A 529 16.67 1.81 14.72
CA SER A 529 17.65 0.70 14.66
C SER A 529 16.97 -0.66 14.83
N ARG A 530 17.45 -1.69 14.10
CA ARG A 530 16.85 -3.04 14.14
C ARG A 530 16.97 -3.73 15.50
N LYS A 531 17.98 -3.36 16.29
CA LYS A 531 18.22 -3.90 17.63
C LYS A 531 17.12 -3.48 18.63
N ILE A 532 16.47 -2.33 18.40
CA ILE A 532 15.46 -1.78 19.33
C ILE A 532 14.14 -2.55 19.31
N ILE A 533 13.80 -3.24 18.21
CA ILE A 533 12.51 -3.94 18.07
C ILE A 533 12.27 -4.93 19.22
N PHE A 534 13.34 -5.60 19.65
CA PHE A 534 13.29 -6.66 20.65
C PHE A 534 13.82 -6.20 22.01
N ASP A 535 14.12 -4.93 22.17
CA ASP A 535 14.57 -4.33 23.42
C ASP A 535 13.48 -4.46 24.51
N LYS A 536 13.88 -4.61 25.78
CA LYS A 536 12.95 -4.67 26.91
C LYS A 536 12.16 -3.36 27.06
N LYS A 537 12.71 -2.25 26.58
CA LYS A 537 12.07 -0.91 26.60
C LYS A 537 11.11 -0.68 25.41
N ALA A 538 11.00 -1.61 24.47
CA ALA A 538 10.13 -1.47 23.29
C ALA A 538 8.85 -2.29 23.43
N CYS A 539 7.72 -1.59 23.44
CA CYS A 539 6.39 -2.17 23.37
C CYS A 539 5.91 -2.23 21.92
N ILE A 540 5.34 -3.36 21.51
CA ILE A 540 4.76 -3.55 20.18
C ILE A 540 3.30 -3.94 20.34
N ILE A 541 2.42 -3.21 19.65
CA ILE A 541 0.98 -3.37 19.66
C ILE A 541 0.49 -3.50 18.23
N GLN A 542 -0.29 -4.54 17.95
CA GLN A 542 -1.01 -4.70 16.70
C GLN A 542 -2.48 -4.41 16.96
N ALA A 543 -3.08 -3.48 16.21
CA ALA A 543 -4.47 -3.03 16.38
C ALA A 543 -5.26 -3.13 15.08
N SER A 544 -6.59 -3.25 15.18
CA SER A 544 -7.50 -3.26 14.03
C SER A 544 -7.59 -1.88 13.37
N ASP A 545 -8.10 -1.83 12.13
CA ASP A 545 -8.37 -0.59 11.40
C ASP A 545 -9.77 0.00 11.68
N ASP A 546 -10.45 -0.49 12.71
CA ASP A 546 -11.77 0.00 13.13
C ASP A 546 -11.67 1.33 13.89
N ILE A 547 -12.80 2.03 13.99
CA ILE A 547 -12.94 3.33 14.67
C ILE A 547 -12.50 3.24 16.15
N GLN A 548 -12.78 2.11 16.80
CA GLN A 548 -12.35 1.85 18.18
C GLN A 548 -10.90 1.33 18.27
N SER A 549 -10.32 0.86 17.16
CA SER A 549 -8.97 0.28 17.07
C SER A 549 -8.69 -0.70 18.21
N SER A 550 -9.39 -1.83 18.19
CA SER A 550 -9.21 -2.87 19.20
C SER A 550 -7.83 -3.51 19.09
N ILE A 551 -7.23 -3.82 20.22
CA ILE A 551 -5.89 -4.41 20.27
C ILE A 551 -5.99 -5.90 19.88
N LEU A 552 -5.28 -6.30 18.84
CA LEU A 552 -5.31 -7.67 18.30
C LEU A 552 -4.22 -8.56 18.90
N LYS A 553 -3.01 -8.01 19.08
CA LYS A 553 -1.86 -8.72 19.66
C LYS A 553 -0.93 -7.71 20.35
N VAL A 554 -0.24 -8.15 21.38
CA VAL A 554 0.77 -7.36 22.12
C VAL A 554 2.01 -8.22 22.41
N ASN A 555 3.16 -7.57 22.56
CA ASN A 555 4.40 -8.24 22.96
C ASN A 555 4.49 -8.38 24.49
N LYS A 556 5.45 -9.16 24.99
CA LYS A 556 5.63 -9.33 26.44
C LYS A 556 5.98 -8.04 27.19
N GLN A 557 6.62 -7.07 26.52
CA GLN A 557 6.98 -5.81 27.15
C GLN A 557 5.78 -4.88 27.37
N PHE A 558 4.72 -5.06 26.58
CA PHE A 558 3.47 -4.33 26.80
C PHE A 558 2.94 -4.52 28.22
N THR A 559 2.95 -5.74 28.73
CA THR A 559 2.40 -6.03 30.07
C THR A 559 3.21 -5.36 31.17
N ARG A 560 4.54 -5.26 31.00
CA ARG A 560 5.43 -4.56 31.92
C ARG A 560 5.27 -3.05 31.86
N ILE A 561 5.15 -2.49 30.66
CA ILE A 561 5.12 -1.03 30.43
C ILE A 561 3.75 -0.45 30.76
N PHE A 562 2.66 -1.16 30.47
CA PHE A 562 1.29 -0.67 30.69
C PHE A 562 0.57 -1.32 31.89
N GLY A 563 1.12 -2.39 32.46
CA GLY A 563 0.60 -3.06 33.66
C GLY A 563 -0.63 -3.95 33.43
N TYR A 564 -1.10 -4.07 32.19
CA TYR A 564 -2.20 -4.98 31.84
C TYR A 564 -1.69 -6.38 31.53
N SER A 565 -2.50 -7.40 31.79
CA SER A 565 -2.22 -8.74 31.28
C SER A 565 -2.52 -8.82 29.78
N SER A 566 -1.92 -9.79 29.08
CA SER A 566 -2.22 -10.01 27.65
C SER A 566 -3.70 -10.38 27.44
N GLU A 567 -4.27 -11.18 28.35
CA GLU A 567 -5.65 -11.66 28.30
C GLU A 567 -6.67 -10.55 28.55
N GLU A 568 -6.35 -9.57 29.41
CA GLU A 568 -7.21 -8.41 29.67
C GLU A 568 -7.34 -7.49 28.45
N VAL A 569 -6.39 -7.54 27.51
CA VAL A 569 -6.24 -6.53 26.47
C VAL A 569 -6.61 -7.03 25.10
N VAL A 570 -6.17 -8.23 24.74
CA VAL A 570 -6.36 -8.79 23.41
C VAL A 570 -7.86 -8.93 23.11
N ARG A 571 -8.31 -8.22 22.08
CA ARG A 571 -9.69 -8.13 21.56
C ARG A 571 -10.73 -7.50 22.50
N ILE A 572 -10.36 -7.16 23.73
CA ILE A 572 -11.28 -6.58 24.73
C ILE A 572 -11.03 -5.08 24.87
N LEU A 573 -9.76 -4.67 25.02
CA LEU A 573 -9.42 -3.29 25.33
C LEU A 573 -9.17 -2.47 24.05
N PRO A 574 -9.84 -1.32 23.86
CA PRO A 574 -9.55 -0.42 22.75
C PRO A 574 -8.32 0.43 23.06
N ILE A 575 -7.61 0.88 22.01
CA ILE A 575 -6.36 1.64 22.15
C ILE A 575 -6.54 2.98 22.90
N ILE A 576 -7.76 3.55 22.87
CA ILE A 576 -8.10 4.80 23.56
C ILE A 576 -7.96 4.73 25.09
N ASN A 577 -7.92 3.52 25.66
CA ASN A 577 -7.72 3.33 27.10
C ASN A 577 -6.25 3.46 27.51
N LEU A 578 -5.32 3.40 26.56
CA LEU A 578 -3.88 3.53 26.79
C LEU A 578 -3.39 5.00 26.70
N MET A 579 -4.31 5.94 26.50
CA MET A 579 -4.01 7.37 26.37
C MET A 579 -4.91 8.21 27.28
N PRO A 580 -4.48 9.41 27.69
CA PRO A 580 -5.34 10.39 28.37
C PRO A 580 -6.65 10.65 27.62
N ASP A 581 -7.75 10.92 28.33
CA ASP A 581 -9.08 11.13 27.75
C ASP A 581 -9.17 12.30 26.79
N VAL A 582 -8.39 13.38 27.00
CA VAL A 582 -8.35 14.50 26.05
C VAL A 582 -7.99 14.00 24.65
N TYR A 583 -7.04 13.05 24.55
CA TYR A 583 -6.68 12.44 23.28
C TYR A 583 -7.65 11.32 22.89
N GLY A 584 -8.14 10.54 23.85
CA GLY A 584 -9.11 9.47 23.64
C GLY A 584 -10.41 9.93 22.99
N LYS A 585 -10.93 11.11 23.35
CA LYS A 585 -12.15 11.70 22.75
C LYS A 585 -11.98 12.06 21.28
N VAL A 586 -10.81 12.56 20.89
CA VAL A 586 -10.52 13.01 19.51
C VAL A 586 -10.04 11.87 18.61
N HIS A 587 -9.47 10.80 19.19
CA HIS A 587 -8.84 9.72 18.43
C HIS A 587 -9.77 8.99 17.44
N PRO A 588 -11.02 8.61 17.80
CA PRO A 588 -11.96 7.98 16.86
C PRO A 588 -12.24 8.85 15.64
N GLN A 589 -12.35 10.17 15.83
CA GLN A 589 -12.54 11.11 14.72
C GLN A 589 -11.33 11.14 13.81
N ILE A 590 -10.11 11.17 14.35
CA ILE A 590 -8.86 11.11 13.56
C ILE A 590 -8.79 9.82 12.72
N LEU A 591 -9.21 8.69 13.28
CA LEU A 591 -9.23 7.41 12.57
C LEU A 591 -10.29 7.40 11.46
N ASN A 592 -11.48 7.92 11.73
CA ASN A 592 -12.53 8.07 10.74
C ASN A 592 -12.10 9.01 9.60
N ASP A 593 -11.50 10.15 9.93
CA ASP A 593 -10.95 11.10 8.96
C ASP A 593 -9.86 10.45 8.11
N TYR A 594 -8.97 9.66 8.72
CA TYR A 594 -7.95 8.92 7.99
C TYR A 594 -8.57 7.88 7.07
N LYS A 595 -9.56 7.11 7.53
CA LYS A 595 -10.27 6.14 6.71
C LYS A 595 -10.93 6.81 5.51
N GLN A 596 -11.63 7.93 5.72
CA GLN A 596 -12.34 8.65 4.66
C GLN A 596 -11.39 9.35 3.67
N THR A 597 -10.38 10.05 4.17
CA THR A 597 -9.58 11.00 3.38
C THR A 597 -8.17 10.50 3.03
N GLY A 598 -7.67 9.47 3.72
CA GLY A 598 -6.27 9.06 3.66
C GLY A 598 -5.29 10.07 4.28
N LYS A 599 -5.79 11.13 4.96
CA LYS A 599 -4.97 12.13 5.65
C LYS A 599 -4.44 11.56 6.96
N SER A 600 -3.13 11.30 7.02
CA SER A 600 -2.47 10.95 8.26
C SER A 600 -1.23 11.79 8.47
N THR A 601 -1.15 12.38 9.66
CA THR A 601 0.07 13.05 10.13
C THR A 601 0.94 12.12 10.96
N SER A 602 0.35 11.07 11.55
CA SER A 602 1.01 10.15 12.47
C SER A 602 1.70 8.96 11.81
N LEU A 603 1.20 8.47 10.67
CA LEU A 603 1.75 7.29 9.99
C LEU A 603 3.16 7.54 9.46
N TYR A 604 4.03 6.55 9.65
CA TYR A 604 5.44 6.58 9.21
C TYR A 604 6.29 7.68 9.86
N SER A 605 5.77 8.34 10.89
CA SER A 605 6.45 9.39 11.64
C SER A 605 6.70 8.96 13.08
N GLN A 606 7.83 9.39 13.64
CA GLN A 606 8.12 9.27 15.07
C GLN A 606 7.53 10.47 15.78
N ARG A 607 6.79 10.25 16.86
CA ARG A 607 6.15 11.32 17.65
C ARG A 607 6.23 11.02 19.14
N LYS A 608 6.50 12.04 19.95
CA LYS A 608 6.31 11.95 21.40
C LYS A 608 4.82 11.93 21.71
N ILE A 609 4.42 11.05 22.60
CA ILE A 609 3.04 10.84 23.05
C ILE A 609 3.01 10.67 24.57
N TYR A 610 1.80 10.82 25.10
CA TYR A 610 1.46 10.55 26.48
C TYR A 610 0.66 9.26 26.53
N CYS A 611 1.09 8.36 27.41
CA CYS A 611 0.49 7.06 27.64
C CYS A 611 -0.06 6.99 29.06
N LEU A 612 -1.08 6.18 29.27
CA LEU A 612 -1.69 5.93 30.57
C LEU A 612 -1.45 4.48 31.00
N HIS A 613 -0.86 4.29 32.17
CA HIS A 613 -0.66 2.98 32.79
C HIS A 613 -1.96 2.47 33.45
N LYS A 614 -2.10 1.14 33.66
CA LYS A 614 -3.26 0.54 34.35
C LYS A 614 -3.53 1.13 35.74
N SER A 615 -2.49 1.62 36.40
CA SER A 615 -2.59 2.28 37.72
C SER A 615 -3.16 3.69 37.68
N GLY A 616 -3.33 4.30 36.49
CA GLY A 616 -3.75 5.69 36.33
C GLY A 616 -2.58 6.69 36.21
N VAL A 617 -1.35 6.23 36.33
CA VAL A 617 -0.15 7.06 36.15
C VAL A 617 0.12 7.32 34.67
N MET A 618 0.44 8.57 34.31
CA MET A 618 0.84 8.95 32.97
C MET A 618 2.36 8.87 32.79
N PHE A 619 2.82 8.44 31.62
CA PHE A 619 4.23 8.47 31.25
C PHE A 619 4.39 8.95 29.81
N THR A 620 5.58 9.46 29.48
CA THR A 620 5.90 9.88 28.12
C THR A 620 6.61 8.79 27.33
N ALA A 621 6.29 8.72 26.04
CA ALA A 621 6.86 7.72 25.16
C ALA A 621 6.99 8.24 23.73
N TRP A 622 7.94 7.70 23.00
CA TRP A 622 7.99 7.85 21.57
C TRP A 622 7.17 6.76 20.90
N LYS A 623 6.25 7.14 20.02
CA LYS A 623 5.54 6.20 19.14
C LYS A 623 6.09 6.21 17.73
N PHE A 624 5.99 5.05 17.11
CA PHE A 624 6.12 4.87 15.68
C PHE A 624 4.97 4.00 15.17
N LEU A 625 4.32 4.43 14.09
CA LEU A 625 3.11 3.79 13.55
C LEU A 625 3.31 3.35 12.10
N LYS A 626 2.96 2.11 11.81
CA LYS A 626 2.92 1.51 10.48
C LYS A 626 1.55 0.98 10.14
N LEU A 627 1.26 0.92 8.85
CA LEU A 627 0.20 0.08 8.34
C LEU A 627 0.75 -1.27 7.90
N TYR A 628 0.09 -2.32 8.35
CA TYR A 628 0.32 -3.71 7.97
C TYR A 628 -0.93 -4.25 7.27
N VAL A 629 -0.73 -5.20 6.38
CA VAL A 629 -1.82 -5.89 5.70
C VAL A 629 -1.62 -7.38 5.91
N ASP A 630 -2.60 -8.00 6.54
CA ASP A 630 -2.56 -9.42 6.88
C ASP A 630 -2.65 -10.32 5.63
N LEU A 631 -2.45 -11.63 5.80
CA LEU A 631 -2.63 -12.63 4.73
C LEU A 631 -4.06 -12.61 4.18
N ASN A 632 -5.04 -12.35 5.05
CA ASN A 632 -6.44 -12.15 4.68
C ASN A 632 -6.67 -10.80 3.97
N GLY A 633 -5.67 -9.92 3.96
CA GLY A 633 -5.69 -8.61 3.35
C GLY A 633 -6.52 -7.55 4.05
N LEU A 634 -6.83 -7.78 5.33
CA LEU A 634 -7.34 -6.77 6.22
C LEU A 634 -6.22 -5.80 6.58
N SER A 635 -6.54 -4.52 6.65
CA SER A 635 -5.58 -3.49 7.04
C SER A 635 -5.52 -3.44 8.56
N GLN A 636 -4.32 -3.34 9.12
CA GLN A 636 -4.07 -3.35 10.56
C GLN A 636 -2.97 -2.34 10.87
N PHE A 637 -2.97 -1.80 12.08
CA PHE A 637 -1.93 -0.91 12.55
C PHE A 637 -0.91 -1.67 13.39
N VAL A 638 0.37 -1.45 13.11
CA VAL A 638 1.46 -1.94 13.95
C VAL A 638 2.13 -0.72 14.58
N ILE A 639 2.07 -0.66 15.90
CA ILE A 639 2.52 0.44 16.73
C ILE A 639 3.71 -0.04 17.54
N MET A 640 4.79 0.74 17.53
CA MET A 640 5.90 0.56 18.46
C MET A 640 5.96 1.76 19.39
N ILE A 641 6.00 1.51 20.69
CA ILE A 641 6.04 2.53 21.74
C ILE A 641 7.29 2.29 22.60
N ARG A 642 8.12 3.31 22.77
CA ARG A 642 9.28 3.29 23.66
C ARG A 642 9.13 4.39 24.71
N PRO A 643 8.94 4.08 26.00
CA PRO A 643 8.92 5.09 27.06
C PRO A 643 10.21 5.92 27.07
N THR A 644 10.12 7.20 27.41
CA THR A 644 11.29 8.08 27.59
C THR A 644 11.82 8.09 29.03
N ASP A 645 10.98 7.69 29.98
CA ASP A 645 11.19 7.97 31.40
C ASP A 645 11.83 6.79 32.17
N PHE A 646 12.33 5.77 31.46
CA PHE A 646 12.93 4.58 32.09
C PHE A 646 14.31 4.86 32.72
N ASP A 647 15.14 5.73 32.12
CA ASP A 647 16.56 5.86 32.51
C ASP A 647 17.07 7.31 32.65
N ASN A 648 16.25 8.32 32.35
CA ASN A 648 16.72 9.70 32.46
C ASN A 648 16.66 10.18 33.92
N GLU A 649 17.80 10.56 34.48
CA GLU A 649 17.91 11.25 35.79
C GLU A 649 17.03 12.52 35.85
N LYS A 650 16.80 13.15 34.68
CA LYS A 650 15.84 14.25 34.51
C LYS A 650 14.49 13.70 34.05
N LYS A 651 13.73 13.14 34.99
CA LYS A 651 12.31 12.84 34.76
C LYS A 651 11.58 14.16 34.50
N HIS A 652 11.09 14.34 33.28
CA HIS A 652 10.26 15.49 32.97
C HIS A 652 8.87 15.27 33.53
N ASP A 653 8.44 16.19 34.37
CA ASP A 653 7.12 16.14 34.99
C ASP A 653 6.07 16.79 34.10
N TYR A 654 4.98 16.07 33.88
CA TYR A 654 3.89 16.52 33.02
C TYR A 654 2.56 16.41 33.75
N MET A 655 1.74 17.44 33.58
CA MET A 655 0.35 17.49 33.96
C MET A 655 -0.47 17.88 32.73
N ILE A 656 -1.47 17.08 32.37
CA ILE A 656 -2.36 17.36 31.24
C ILE A 656 -3.68 17.87 31.78
N LEU A 657 -4.08 19.03 31.29
CA LEU A 657 -5.36 19.66 31.58
C LEU A 657 -6.26 19.63 30.35
N ASN A 658 -7.57 19.54 30.55
CA ASN A 658 -8.52 19.78 29.48
C ASN A 658 -8.83 21.29 29.34
N ASN A 659 -9.74 21.65 28.42
CA ASN A 659 -10.10 23.06 28.19
C ASN A 659 -10.75 23.73 29.42
N ASP A 660 -11.31 22.93 30.33
CA ASP A 660 -12.02 23.37 31.53
C ASP A 660 -11.10 23.33 32.76
N TRP A 661 -9.78 23.17 32.55
CA TRP A 661 -8.74 23.09 33.59
C TRP A 661 -8.84 21.88 34.51
N GLU A 662 -9.58 20.86 34.11
CA GLU A 662 -9.63 19.58 34.83
C GLU A 662 -8.40 18.74 34.50
N ILE A 663 -7.84 18.14 35.54
CA ILE A 663 -6.66 17.28 35.46
C ILE A 663 -7.07 15.97 34.82
N ASN A 664 -6.45 15.66 33.68
CA ASN A 664 -6.72 14.46 32.91
C ASN A 664 -5.67 13.36 33.09
N GLY A 665 -4.46 13.75 33.52
CA GLY A 665 -3.36 12.82 33.78
C GLY A 665 -2.12 13.53 34.27
N MET A 666 -1.35 12.83 35.10
CA MET A 666 -0.14 13.33 35.76
C MET A 666 0.95 12.27 35.78
N THR A 667 2.21 12.69 35.72
CA THR A 667 3.36 11.81 35.97
C THR A 667 3.45 11.42 37.44
N ASN A 668 4.13 10.31 37.73
CA ASN A 668 4.22 9.76 39.09
C ASN A 668 4.79 10.75 40.11
N ASN A 669 5.82 11.52 39.73
CA ASN A 669 6.43 12.48 40.65
C ASN A 669 5.48 13.64 41.01
N VAL A 670 4.63 14.06 40.06
CA VAL A 670 3.61 15.09 40.31
C VAL A 670 2.51 14.55 41.22
N LEU A 671 2.07 13.31 40.99
CA LEU A 671 1.09 12.64 41.86
C LEU A 671 1.63 12.51 43.30
N SER A 672 2.89 12.08 43.45
CA SER A 672 3.53 12.01 44.77
C SER A 672 3.75 13.39 45.39
N GLY A 673 4.07 14.41 44.59
CA GLY A 673 4.25 15.78 45.07
C GLY A 673 2.95 16.43 45.56
N LEU A 674 1.80 16.04 44.99
CA LEU A 674 0.47 16.51 45.36
C LEU A 674 -0.26 15.57 46.35
N ASN A 675 0.35 14.44 46.73
CA ASN A 675 -0.28 13.40 47.56
C ASN A 675 -1.65 12.93 47.03
N LEU A 676 -1.79 12.78 45.70
CA LEU A 676 -3.02 12.29 45.07
C LEU A 676 -2.91 10.79 44.74
N ASP A 677 -3.97 10.03 44.99
CA ASP A 677 -4.03 8.61 44.63
C ASP A 677 -4.16 8.47 43.09
N PRO A 678 -3.24 7.75 42.41
CA PRO A 678 -3.33 7.48 40.98
C PRO A 678 -4.65 6.83 40.53
N ARG A 679 -5.31 6.08 41.43
CA ARG A 679 -6.56 5.36 41.12
C ARG A 679 -7.71 6.30 40.75
N LEU A 680 -7.68 7.55 41.22
CA LEU A 680 -8.68 8.57 40.89
C LEU A 680 -8.75 8.87 39.39
N PHE A 681 -7.66 8.64 38.67
CA PHE A 681 -7.54 8.90 37.24
C PHE A 681 -7.77 7.65 36.37
N LYS A 682 -8.28 6.56 36.95
CA LYS A 682 -8.56 5.31 36.21
C LYS A 682 -9.91 5.41 35.50
N LYS A 683 -9.93 5.24 34.17
CA LYS A 683 -11.15 5.33 33.34
C LYS A 683 -12.24 4.30 33.64
N THR A 684 -11.91 3.21 34.34
CA THR A 684 -12.82 2.05 34.52
C THR A 684 -13.66 2.12 35.79
N SER A 685 -13.39 3.05 36.70
CA SER A 685 -14.20 3.25 37.90
C SER A 685 -15.38 4.17 37.59
N SER A 686 -16.58 3.79 38.04
CA SER A 686 -17.82 4.57 38.00
C SER A 686 -17.74 5.93 38.72
N GLU A 687 -16.65 6.18 39.45
CA GLU A 687 -16.33 7.41 40.17
C GLU A 687 -15.13 8.11 39.53
N PHE A 688 -15.26 8.52 38.26
CA PHE A 688 -14.23 9.35 37.63
C PHE A 688 -14.38 10.78 38.17
N ILE A 689 -13.63 11.09 39.24
CA ILE A 689 -13.65 12.43 39.87
C ILE A 689 -12.69 13.33 39.10
N LEU A 690 -13.25 14.29 38.37
CA LEU A 690 -12.50 15.32 37.66
C LEU A 690 -12.06 16.40 38.66
N PHE A 691 -10.76 16.47 38.94
CA PHE A 691 -10.19 17.53 39.78
C PHE A 691 -9.89 18.77 38.94
N ASN A 692 -10.55 19.89 39.26
CA ASN A 692 -10.26 21.16 38.60
C ASN A 692 -9.06 21.86 39.24
N MET A 693 -8.03 22.14 38.44
CA MET A 693 -6.80 22.79 38.90
C MET A 693 -7.07 24.20 39.47
N LEU A 694 -8.13 24.87 39.01
CA LEU A 694 -8.51 26.20 39.49
C LEU A 694 -8.97 26.20 40.96
N LEU A 695 -9.38 25.07 41.53
CA LEU A 695 -9.69 24.97 42.96
C LEU A 695 -8.42 25.06 43.82
N PHE A 696 -7.31 24.52 43.33
CA PHE A 696 -6.02 24.54 44.04
C PHE A 696 -5.22 25.81 43.76
N ALA A 697 -5.31 26.33 42.54
CA ALA A 697 -4.60 27.53 42.11
C ALA A 697 -5.56 28.50 41.38
N PRO A 698 -6.43 29.21 42.12
CA PRO A 698 -7.44 30.08 41.52
C PRO A 698 -6.84 31.21 40.66
N LYS A 699 -5.61 31.64 40.97
CA LYS A 699 -4.86 32.64 40.20
C LYS A 699 -4.58 32.24 38.75
N LEU A 700 -4.72 30.96 38.40
CA LEU A 700 -4.57 30.48 37.02
C LEU A 700 -5.79 30.79 36.15
N ILE A 701 -6.90 31.23 36.75
CA ILE A 701 -8.13 31.57 36.02
C ILE A 701 -7.92 32.66 34.95
N GLN A 702 -6.93 33.53 35.14
CA GLN A 702 -6.51 34.55 34.16
C GLN A 702 -6.04 33.97 32.82
N TYR A 703 -5.61 32.70 32.80
CA TYR A 703 -5.19 31.99 31.59
C TYR A 703 -6.30 31.10 31.01
N SER A 704 -7.45 31.03 31.68
CA SER A 704 -8.60 30.25 31.24
C SER A 704 -9.43 31.02 30.21
N ARG A 705 -10.33 30.32 29.51
CA ARG A 705 -11.33 30.95 28.63
C ARG A 705 -12.33 31.82 29.39
N ILE A 706 -12.38 31.67 30.71
CA ILE A 706 -13.27 32.41 31.61
C ILE A 706 -12.65 33.77 31.97
N ALA A 707 -11.35 33.97 31.77
CA ALA A 707 -10.65 35.25 32.04
C ALA A 707 -11.40 36.52 31.55
N PRO A 708 -11.90 36.60 30.31
CA PRO A 708 -12.65 37.78 29.84
C PRO A 708 -14.02 37.98 30.50
N LEU A 709 -14.54 36.97 31.20
CA LEU A 709 -15.82 37.03 31.93
C LEU A 709 -15.65 37.49 33.38
N ILE A 710 -14.41 37.59 33.87
CA ILE A 710 -14.10 37.99 35.25
C ILE A 710 -14.30 39.50 35.39
N ASN A 711 -15.16 39.90 36.33
CA ASN A 711 -15.30 41.29 36.71
C ASN A 711 -14.10 41.69 37.59
N GLU A 712 -13.25 42.58 37.06
CA GLU A 712 -12.03 43.03 37.75
C GLU A 712 -12.27 43.59 39.16
N GLU A 713 -13.45 44.15 39.44
CA GLU A 713 -13.73 44.80 40.72
C GLU A 713 -14.30 43.84 41.77
N LYS A 714 -15.05 42.82 41.35
CA LYS A 714 -15.73 41.89 42.25
C LYS A 714 -15.01 40.55 42.38
N ASP A 715 -14.46 40.05 41.29
CA ASP A 715 -14.03 38.65 41.20
C ASP A 715 -12.52 38.51 41.46
N LEU A 716 -11.70 39.49 41.08
CA LEU A 716 -10.25 39.48 41.38
C LEU A 716 -9.92 39.34 42.88
N PRO A 717 -10.62 40.04 43.80
CA PRO A 717 -10.42 39.86 45.24
C PRO A 717 -10.77 38.44 45.71
N VAL A 718 -11.85 37.87 45.17
CA VAL A 718 -12.33 36.50 45.51
C VAL A 718 -11.28 35.46 45.15
N PHE A 719 -10.55 35.66 44.05
CA PHE A 719 -9.45 34.77 43.62
C PHE A 719 -8.09 35.13 44.24
N GLY A 720 -8.03 36.08 45.18
CA GLY A 720 -6.78 36.52 45.81
C GLY A 720 -5.80 37.16 44.82
N MET A 721 -6.32 37.76 43.74
CA MET A 721 -5.57 38.49 42.72
C MET A 721 -5.68 39.98 42.99
N MET A 722 -4.56 40.71 42.93
CA MET A 722 -4.58 42.17 42.95
C MET A 722 -4.69 42.69 41.53
N LYS A 723 -5.40 43.80 41.35
CA LYS A 723 -5.47 44.54 40.09
C LYS A 723 -4.02 44.87 39.70
N ASN A 724 -3.52 44.27 38.62
CA ASN A 724 -2.20 44.64 38.12
C ASN A 724 -2.25 46.13 37.79
N PRO A 725 -1.42 46.99 38.41
CA PRO A 725 -1.34 48.37 37.98
C PRO A 725 -0.93 48.33 36.53
N LYS A 726 -1.81 48.81 35.64
CA LYS A 726 -1.59 48.80 34.19
C LYS A 726 -0.20 49.38 33.93
N LYS A 727 0.79 48.52 33.63
CA LYS A 727 2.00 49.00 32.96
C LYS A 727 1.50 49.59 31.64
N PRO A 728 1.87 50.84 31.29
CA PRO A 728 1.44 51.44 30.05
C PRO A 728 1.88 50.52 28.92
N VAL A 729 0.90 49.92 28.25
CA VAL A 729 1.12 49.10 27.07
C VAL A 729 1.75 50.01 26.03
N GLN A 730 3.05 49.86 25.78
CA GLN A 730 3.62 50.31 24.51
C GLN A 730 2.85 49.54 23.43
N LYS A 731 2.06 50.28 22.66
CA LYS A 731 1.35 49.78 21.48
C LYS A 731 2.37 49.20 20.50
N VAL A 732 2.61 47.90 20.56
CA VAL A 732 3.06 47.15 19.39
C VAL A 732 1.82 46.93 18.55
N ILE A 733 1.68 47.77 17.52
CA ILE A 733 0.63 47.68 16.51
C ILE A 733 0.83 46.36 15.76
N HIS A 734 0.09 45.33 16.15
CA HIS A 734 -0.19 44.21 15.26
C HIS A 734 -1.58 44.44 14.65
N HIS A 735 -1.58 44.92 13.40
CA HIS A 735 -2.77 45.06 12.58
C HIS A 735 -3.45 43.70 12.40
N GLN A 736 -4.59 43.53 13.06
CA GLN A 736 -5.69 42.70 12.59
C GLN A 736 -6.97 43.47 12.88
N ASN A 737 -7.56 44.06 11.83
CA ASN A 737 -8.99 43.97 11.57
C ASN A 737 -9.38 44.64 10.25
N VAL A 738 -10.17 43.90 9.46
CA VAL A 738 -11.27 44.37 8.60
C VAL A 738 -10.80 45.13 7.35
N LEU A 739 -10.84 44.62 6.12
CA LEU A 739 -11.95 43.96 5.40
C LEU A 739 -13.28 44.71 5.48
N GLU A 740 -13.26 46.00 5.20
CA GLU A 740 -14.36 46.75 4.58
C GLU A 740 -13.77 48.08 4.09
N ASN A 741 -14.15 48.51 2.89
CA ASN A 741 -13.69 49.71 2.17
C ASN A 741 -12.35 49.62 1.44
N GLN A 742 -12.29 48.93 0.29
CA GLN A 742 -11.57 49.40 -0.92
C GLN A 742 -12.17 48.77 -2.20
N LEU A 743 -13.45 49.05 -2.47
CA LEU A 743 -13.91 49.25 -3.84
C LEU A 743 -13.68 50.74 -4.15
N SER A 744 -12.55 51.09 -4.76
CA SER A 744 -12.40 52.21 -5.69
C SER A 744 -10.92 52.47 -6.01
N ASN A 745 -10.66 52.59 -7.31
CA ASN A 745 -9.65 53.45 -7.94
C ASN A 745 -8.16 53.08 -7.69
N SER A 746 -7.55 52.35 -8.62
CA SER A 746 -6.91 52.84 -9.85
C SER A 746 -5.49 53.39 -9.66
N SER A 747 -4.54 52.71 -10.31
CA SER A 747 -3.45 53.25 -11.14
C SER A 747 -2.01 52.85 -10.74
N LYS A 748 -1.45 52.02 -11.64
CA LYS A 748 -0.07 51.88 -12.13
C LYS A 748 1.11 51.69 -11.14
N PRO A 749 1.99 50.69 -11.40
CA PRO A 749 3.20 50.49 -10.63
C PRO A 749 4.35 51.38 -11.15
N LYS A 750 5.16 51.92 -10.24
CA LYS A 750 6.51 52.41 -10.57
C LYS A 750 7.54 51.41 -10.07
N ILE A 751 8.24 50.86 -11.05
CA ILE A 751 9.52 50.16 -10.94
C ILE A 751 10.56 51.17 -10.43
N ASN A 752 11.44 50.75 -9.51
CA ASN A 752 12.82 51.18 -9.57
C ASN A 752 13.75 50.03 -9.14
N VAL A 753 14.62 49.71 -10.09
CA VAL A 753 15.73 48.76 -10.06
C VAL A 753 16.99 49.55 -9.70
N ASN A 754 17.90 48.95 -8.93
CA ASN A 754 19.36 49.01 -9.15
C ASN A 754 20.00 47.96 -8.23
N MET A 755 20.47 46.81 -8.74
CA MET A 755 21.60 46.53 -9.65
C MET A 755 22.96 46.50 -8.95
N LEU A 756 23.52 45.30 -8.85
CA LEU A 756 24.91 44.88 -9.09
C LEU A 756 24.95 43.39 -8.68
N GLY A 757 24.96 42.41 -9.60
CA GLY A 757 26.00 42.11 -10.59
C GLY A 757 26.94 41.05 -9.97
N SER A 758 27.27 39.89 -10.53
CA SER A 758 27.20 39.42 -11.91
C SER A 758 27.61 37.94 -12.01
N ALA A 759 27.03 37.24 -13.00
CA ALA A 759 27.59 36.15 -13.83
C ALA A 759 27.83 34.75 -13.19
N SER A 760 27.61 33.61 -13.87
CA SER A 760 27.41 33.32 -15.30
C SER A 760 26.63 32.02 -15.54
N LEU A 761 25.73 32.04 -16.53
CA LEU A 761 25.15 30.89 -17.23
C LEU A 761 26.21 30.18 -18.10
N LYS A 762 26.12 28.85 -18.22
CA LYS A 762 26.29 28.15 -19.52
C LYS A 762 25.37 26.93 -19.61
N GLN A 763 24.62 26.89 -20.71
CA GLN A 763 23.90 25.73 -21.24
C GLN A 763 24.90 24.72 -21.84
N SER A 764 24.59 23.42 -21.79
CA SER A 764 24.87 22.51 -22.91
C SER A 764 24.04 21.24 -22.85
N LEU A 765 23.70 20.76 -24.04
CA LEU A 765 22.98 19.53 -24.38
C LEU A 765 23.81 18.26 -24.12
N GLY A 766 23.12 17.10 -24.10
CA GLY A 766 23.67 15.84 -24.62
C GLY A 766 24.00 14.74 -23.60
N LYS A 767 23.42 13.54 -23.82
CA LYS A 767 23.78 12.22 -23.21
C LYS A 767 25.16 11.73 -23.77
N PRO A 768 25.79 10.57 -23.38
CA PRO A 768 25.29 9.36 -22.70
C PRO A 768 26.25 8.60 -21.71
N ILE A 769 25.71 7.54 -21.08
CA ILE A 769 26.25 6.23 -20.58
C ILE A 769 27.79 6.02 -20.45
N GLN A 770 28.29 5.56 -19.28
CA GLN A 770 29.14 4.34 -19.03
C GLN A 770 29.95 4.36 -17.70
N GLY A 771 30.34 3.16 -17.21
CA GLY A 771 31.45 2.87 -16.26
C GLY A 771 31.10 2.94 -14.77
N LEU A 772 31.10 1.90 -13.91
CA LEU A 772 32.06 0.84 -13.54
C LEU A 772 33.38 1.35 -12.92
N TYR A 773 33.62 0.91 -11.67
CA TYR A 773 34.87 0.68 -10.92
C TYR A 773 34.93 1.33 -9.52
N SER A 774 35.19 0.48 -8.51
CA SER A 774 36.00 0.82 -7.34
C SER A 774 36.64 -0.47 -6.79
N ASP A 775 37.94 -0.58 -7.06
CA ASP A 775 38.96 -1.50 -6.54
C ASP A 775 39.14 -1.36 -5.01
N LEU A 776 39.25 -2.46 -4.27
CA LEU A 776 40.47 -3.17 -3.78
C LEU A 776 41.30 -2.43 -2.70
N ASP A 777 41.26 -3.05 -1.52
CA ASP A 777 42.36 -3.48 -0.63
C ASP A 777 43.64 -2.64 -0.50
N PHE A 778 43.91 -2.24 0.75
CA PHE A 778 45.25 -2.26 1.34
C PHE A 778 45.17 -2.79 2.77
N GLY A 779 45.90 -3.88 3.03
CA GLY A 779 46.14 -4.40 4.38
C GLY A 779 47.31 -3.70 5.07
N SER A 780 47.41 -3.87 6.38
CA SER A 780 48.71 -3.91 7.06
C SER A 780 48.60 -4.72 8.36
N LYS A 781 49.58 -5.60 8.53
CA LYS A 781 49.83 -6.46 9.68
C LYS A 781 50.45 -5.63 10.81
N VAL A 782 50.09 -5.88 12.07
CA VAL A 782 50.94 -5.59 13.23
C VAL A 782 50.86 -6.75 14.23
N LEU A 783 52.02 -7.04 14.80
CA LEU A 783 52.47 -8.21 15.55
C LEU A 783 51.95 -8.30 17.00
N LEU A 784 52.04 -9.54 17.52
CA LEU A 784 51.85 -9.99 18.92
C LEU A 784 52.74 -9.23 19.93
N PRO A 785 52.46 -9.36 21.25
CA PRO A 785 53.22 -10.37 22.00
C PRO A 785 52.38 -11.23 22.96
N GLN A 786 52.90 -12.44 23.18
CA GLN A 786 52.49 -13.42 24.19
C GLN A 786 52.79 -12.91 25.61
N GLN A 787 51.90 -13.19 26.56
CA GLN A 787 52.26 -13.38 27.96
C GLN A 787 51.52 -14.60 28.53
N SER A 788 52.31 -15.60 28.87
CA SER A 788 52.00 -16.71 29.78
C SER A 788 51.76 -16.20 31.20
N ILE A 789 50.87 -16.84 31.97
CA ILE A 789 51.02 -17.10 33.41
C ILE A 789 50.04 -18.22 33.79
N ASP A 790 50.61 -19.26 34.41
CA ASP A 790 49.96 -20.34 35.14
C ASP A 790 49.18 -19.80 36.35
N GLN A 791 48.10 -20.48 36.77
CA GLN A 791 47.96 -21.00 38.15
C GLN A 791 46.55 -21.54 38.47
N GLN A 792 46.57 -22.81 38.86
CA GLN A 792 45.95 -23.41 40.05
C GLN A 792 44.41 -23.47 40.20
N ILE A 793 43.94 -24.71 40.05
CA ILE A 793 42.72 -25.31 40.61
C ILE A 793 42.75 -25.21 42.15
N PRO A 794 41.59 -25.00 42.80
CA PRO A 794 41.15 -25.98 43.78
C PRO A 794 39.70 -26.44 43.57
N GLN A 795 39.54 -27.75 43.67
CA GLN A 795 38.28 -28.45 43.89
C GLN A 795 37.68 -28.04 45.24
N GLN A 796 36.37 -27.84 45.32
CA GLN A 796 35.57 -28.37 46.43
C GLN A 796 34.09 -28.44 46.06
N LEU A 797 33.63 -29.68 45.89
CA LEU A 797 32.24 -30.10 45.90
C LEU A 797 31.68 -29.97 47.32
N VAL A 798 30.52 -29.34 47.48
CA VAL A 798 29.57 -29.68 48.56
C VAL A 798 28.19 -29.80 47.96
N ILE A 799 27.72 -31.05 47.91
CA ILE A 799 26.36 -31.45 47.57
C ILE A 799 25.55 -31.36 48.87
N GLN A 800 24.47 -30.59 48.90
CA GLN A 800 23.42 -30.74 49.91
C GLN A 800 22.08 -30.96 49.22
N ASN A 801 21.56 -32.17 49.44
CA ASN A 801 20.22 -32.62 49.12
C ASN A 801 19.23 -32.00 50.11
N GLU A 802 18.17 -31.38 49.62
CA GLU A 802 16.89 -31.30 50.35
C GLU A 802 15.77 -31.70 49.40
N ARG A 803 15.35 -32.97 49.52
CA ARG A 803 14.01 -33.45 49.16
C ARG A 803 13.18 -33.50 50.45
N ASP A 804 11.88 -33.37 50.24
CA ASP A 804 10.77 -33.60 51.17
C ASP A 804 10.30 -32.39 51.98
N LYS A 805 9.21 -31.76 51.46
CA LYS A 805 7.96 -31.64 52.21
C LYS A 805 6.77 -31.20 51.34
N CYS A 806 5.73 -32.03 51.40
CA CYS A 806 4.30 -31.72 51.31
C CYS A 806 3.65 -31.45 49.94
N LEU A 807 3.21 -32.55 49.33
CA LEU A 807 1.94 -32.67 48.59
C LEU A 807 0.83 -33.05 49.58
N VAL A 808 -0.20 -32.22 49.77
CA VAL A 808 -1.58 -32.62 50.09
C VAL A 808 -2.54 -31.58 49.50
N ALA A 809 -3.67 -32.06 48.97
CA ALA A 809 -4.88 -31.36 48.53
C ALA A 809 -5.06 -31.24 47.01
N SER A 810 -5.42 -32.39 46.42
CA SER A 810 -6.17 -32.50 45.17
C SER A 810 -7.68 -32.50 45.45
N ASN A 811 -8.40 -31.96 44.47
CA ASN A 811 -9.82 -32.17 44.14
C ASN A 811 -10.85 -31.46 44.99
N GLU A 812 -11.54 -30.51 44.36
CA GLU A 812 -13.00 -30.60 44.24
C GLU A 812 -13.55 -29.75 43.06
N PHE A 813 -14.45 -30.41 42.31
CA PHE A 813 -15.51 -29.92 41.42
C PHE A 813 -15.21 -29.19 40.10
N TYR A 814 -15.29 -30.01 39.04
CA TYR A 814 -15.97 -29.69 37.79
C TYR A 814 -17.48 -29.44 38.02
N GLN A 815 -17.97 -28.29 37.57
CA GLN A 815 -19.27 -28.12 36.92
C GLN A 815 -19.17 -26.98 35.90
#